data_AF-A0A6A4SHX1-F1
#
_entry.id   AF-A0A6A4SHX1-F1
#
_cell.length_a   1.000
_cell.length_b   1.000
_cell.length_c   1.000
_cell.angle_alpha   90.00
_cell.angle_beta   90.00
_cell.angle_gamma   90.00
#
_symmetry.space_group_name_H-M   'P 1'
#
loop_
_entity.id
_entity.type
_entity.pdbx_description
1 polymer ?
#
loop_
_entity_poly.entity_id
_entity_poly.type
_entity_poly.pdbx_seq_one_letter_code
_entity_poly.pdbx_strand_id
1 'polypeptide(L)'
;MLQNTGKLAGCTLFITGASRGIGKAIALKAARDGANVVIAAKTAEPHAKLPGTIYSAAQEVEAAGGKALPCVVDIRDEQQVGAAVQKAVDTFGGIDILVNNASAISLTGTLETPMKKVDLMLGVNLRGTSKLVIPHLLKSRSPHILNLSPPLNLNPVWFKNHTAYTMAKYGMSMCVLGMAEEFRGQIAVNALWPKTAIQTAAMDMLGGEEVGKQCRTADIMADAAYAVLSRPTDFTGHFLVDEDILKEQGVRDFEQYAVQPGHPLLPDFFLDEAPETLAHQMEQHGATPAFKPPPSSSTTPPSGGPIESTFDVIRAVINDDVVKSTQGIYQFDLSGEHGGIWFLDLKSGSGRAGPGQPPIKADVVMTMDSKDFTKMFAGKLKPTLAFMSGKLRIKGDMTLAIKLEKLMGRMSKLFTFNDLCTNQRAALTVLQMAGTSRHDREMVMNAKRQLSACSDPVERLRLQCLTRGSSGIKGLGRTFKVMDDDNSRSLDLKEFLKGLNDYGIMMDKKEATELFLLFDRDRNGTIDFDEFLVTLRPPMSKARKEVVMQAFQKLDKTGDGVITIEDLRGVYNAKYHPKYQNGEWTEDQVFRTFLDNFDSPYNKDGKVTKEEFTNYYCGVSASVDSDVYFILMMRNAWKL
;
A
#
# COMPACT_ATOMS: atom_id res chain seq x y z
N MET A 1 -12.66 -9.97 36.49
CA MET A 1 -11.55 -9.45 35.67
C MET A 1 -10.26 -9.89 36.34
N LEU A 2 -9.15 -9.92 35.62
CA LEU A 2 -7.87 -10.28 36.23
C LEU A 2 -7.52 -9.24 37.29
N GLN A 3 -7.16 -9.65 38.51
CA GLN A 3 -6.83 -8.69 39.57
C GLN A 3 -5.41 -8.14 39.40
N ASN A 4 -5.20 -6.90 39.85
CA ASN A 4 -3.88 -6.30 39.95
C ASN A 4 -3.08 -6.98 41.08
N THR A 5 -1.77 -7.10 40.89
CA THR A 5 -0.86 -7.83 41.79
C THR A 5 0.27 -6.97 42.36
N GLY A 6 0.40 -5.71 41.92
CA GLY A 6 1.52 -4.84 42.30
C GLY A 6 2.81 -5.11 41.54
N LYS A 7 2.85 -6.08 40.62
CA LYS A 7 4.07 -6.44 39.85
C LYS A 7 4.62 -5.30 38.99
N LEU A 8 3.77 -4.36 38.56
CA LEU A 8 4.20 -3.21 37.75
C LEU A 8 4.45 -1.95 38.58
N ALA A 9 4.45 -2.06 39.92
CA ALA A 9 4.67 -0.91 40.80
C ALA A 9 6.04 -0.26 40.53
N GLY A 10 6.03 1.04 40.25
CA GLY A 10 7.24 1.81 39.94
C GLY A 10 7.87 1.54 38.56
N CYS A 11 7.38 0.56 37.79
CA CYS A 11 7.81 0.36 36.40
C CYS A 11 7.36 1.52 35.52
N THR A 12 8.18 1.87 34.53
CA THR A 12 7.88 2.92 33.56
C THR A 12 7.48 2.33 32.22
N LEU A 13 6.21 2.50 31.86
CA LEU A 13 5.62 2.06 30.60
C LEU A 13 5.61 3.20 29.59
N PHE A 14 6.26 3.01 28.44
CA PHE A 14 6.14 3.87 27.28
C PHE A 14 5.10 3.29 26.31
N ILE A 15 3.92 3.92 26.21
CA ILE A 15 2.80 3.37 25.44
C ILE A 15 2.45 4.30 24.28
N THR A 16 2.64 3.81 23.06
CA THR A 16 2.26 4.56 21.85
C THR A 16 0.74 4.49 21.63
N GLY A 17 0.11 5.62 21.31
CA GLY A 17 -1.33 5.69 21.07
C GLY A 17 -2.21 5.57 22.33
N ALA A 18 -1.68 5.84 23.52
CA ALA A 18 -2.40 5.69 24.80
C ALA A 18 -3.45 6.77 25.13
N SER A 19 -3.73 7.72 24.22
CA SER A 19 -4.76 8.75 24.46
C SER A 19 -6.20 8.20 24.54
N ARG A 20 -6.46 6.97 24.04
CA ARG A 20 -7.79 6.33 24.00
C ARG A 20 -7.68 4.83 23.71
N GLY A 21 -8.81 4.12 23.75
CA GLY A 21 -8.94 2.71 23.32
C GLY A 21 -8.05 1.76 24.11
N ILE A 22 -7.55 0.72 23.43
CA ILE A 22 -6.73 -0.35 24.03
C ILE A 22 -5.49 0.20 24.74
N GLY A 23 -4.74 1.10 24.09
CA GLY A 23 -3.57 1.72 24.71
C GLY A 23 -3.87 2.43 26.03
N LYS A 24 -5.00 3.15 26.12
CA LYS A 24 -5.43 3.78 27.38
C LYS A 24 -5.82 2.73 28.41
N ALA A 25 -6.55 1.68 28.02
CA ALA A 25 -6.95 0.62 28.96
C ALA A 25 -5.72 -0.10 29.56
N ILE A 26 -4.70 -0.40 28.75
CA ILE A 26 -3.41 -0.94 29.22
C ILE A 26 -2.74 0.04 30.19
N ALA A 27 -2.71 1.34 29.86
CA ALA A 27 -2.15 2.37 30.74
C ALA A 27 -2.84 2.40 32.11
N LEU A 28 -4.18 2.40 32.14
CA LEU A 28 -4.97 2.40 33.37
C LEU A 28 -4.78 1.12 34.18
N LYS A 29 -4.66 -0.03 33.52
CA LYS A 29 -4.40 -1.30 34.19
C LYS A 29 -3.05 -1.31 34.90
N ALA A 30 -2.01 -0.79 34.26
CA ALA A 30 -0.69 -0.65 34.89
C ALA A 30 -0.68 0.44 35.96
N ALA A 31 -1.39 1.55 35.77
CA ALA A 31 -1.50 2.64 36.73
C ALA A 31 -2.08 2.18 38.08
N ARG A 32 -3.01 1.22 38.08
CA ARG A 32 -3.57 0.61 39.31
C ARG A 32 -2.54 -0.13 40.17
N ASP A 33 -1.38 -0.50 39.62
CA ASP A 33 -0.24 -1.02 40.38
C ASP A 33 0.68 0.09 40.93
N GLY A 34 0.45 1.35 40.58
CA GLY A 34 1.36 2.46 40.86
C GLY A 34 2.50 2.59 39.85
N ALA A 35 2.27 2.19 38.60
CA ALA A 35 3.24 2.35 37.52
C ALA A 35 3.36 3.81 37.02
N ASN A 36 4.49 4.14 36.40
CA ASN A 36 4.66 5.37 35.63
C ASN A 36 4.27 5.10 34.17
N VAL A 37 3.48 5.98 33.56
CA VAL A 37 2.97 5.81 32.19
C VAL A 37 3.29 7.03 31.35
N VAL A 38 4.09 6.83 30.31
CA VAL A 38 4.33 7.81 29.25
C VAL A 38 3.27 7.62 28.17
N ILE A 39 2.43 8.63 27.98
CA ILE A 39 1.32 8.64 27.03
C ILE A 39 1.80 9.32 25.75
N ALA A 40 2.33 8.53 24.81
CA ALA A 40 2.87 9.02 23.54
C ALA A 40 1.82 8.99 22.42
N ALA A 41 1.13 10.11 22.17
CA ALA A 41 0.14 10.19 21.11
C ALA A 41 -0.02 11.63 20.56
N LYS A 42 -0.68 11.76 19.41
CA LYS A 42 -0.79 13.04 18.67
C LYS A 42 -1.84 14.01 19.22
N THR A 43 -2.87 13.52 19.90
CA THR A 43 -4.05 14.33 20.24
C THR A 43 -3.79 15.13 21.53
N ALA A 44 -3.30 16.36 21.39
CA ALA A 44 -3.19 17.33 22.48
C ALA A 44 -4.52 18.07 22.71
N GLU A 45 -5.14 18.52 21.62
CA GLU A 45 -6.41 19.25 21.64
C GLU A 45 -7.61 18.32 21.36
N PRO A 46 -8.80 18.62 21.93
CA PRO A 46 -10.01 17.87 21.64
C PRO A 46 -10.30 17.77 20.13
N HIS A 47 -10.65 16.58 19.66
CA HIS A 47 -10.94 16.32 18.25
C HIS A 47 -12.44 16.10 18.04
N ALA A 48 -13.03 16.74 17.03
CA ALA A 48 -14.49 16.71 16.80
C ALA A 48 -15.10 15.31 16.64
N LYS A 49 -14.30 14.31 16.23
CA LYS A 49 -14.76 12.93 16.00
C LYS A 49 -14.12 11.87 16.90
N LEU A 50 -13.09 12.22 17.67
CA LEU A 50 -12.32 11.24 18.45
C LEU A 50 -12.27 11.68 19.91
N PRO A 51 -12.75 10.86 20.86
CA PRO A 51 -12.79 11.23 22.26
C PRO A 51 -11.39 11.20 22.88
N GLY A 52 -11.19 12.00 23.91
CA GLY A 52 -9.97 12.00 24.73
C GLY A 52 -8.75 12.66 24.08
N THR A 53 -7.84 13.11 24.94
CA THR A 53 -6.53 13.68 24.60
C THR A 53 -5.45 12.99 25.43
N ILE A 54 -4.17 13.28 25.16
CA ILE A 54 -3.09 12.82 26.04
C ILE A 54 -3.24 13.35 27.47
N TYR A 55 -3.84 14.54 27.64
CA TYR A 55 -4.03 15.16 28.95
C TYR A 55 -5.20 14.55 29.73
N SER A 56 -6.32 14.26 29.06
CA SER A 56 -7.43 13.56 29.73
C SER A 56 -7.02 12.14 30.13
N ALA A 57 -6.26 11.45 29.26
CA ALA A 57 -5.72 10.13 29.59
C ALA A 57 -4.72 10.20 30.77
N ALA A 58 -3.91 11.27 30.87
CA ALA A 58 -3.01 11.48 32.00
C ALA A 58 -3.77 11.63 33.32
N GLN A 59 -4.85 12.42 33.33
CA GLN A 59 -5.71 12.58 34.51
C GLN A 59 -6.33 11.24 34.94
N GLU A 60 -6.80 10.42 33.99
CA GLU A 60 -7.35 9.10 34.30
C GLU A 60 -6.28 8.14 34.87
N VAL A 61 -5.04 8.20 34.36
CA VAL A 61 -3.90 7.43 34.87
C VAL A 61 -3.56 7.84 36.30
N GLU A 62 -3.49 9.14 36.58
CA GLU A 62 -3.22 9.66 37.93
C GLU A 62 -4.33 9.28 38.91
N ALA A 63 -5.59 9.41 38.49
CA ALA A 63 -6.75 9.00 39.29
C ALA A 63 -6.78 7.49 39.57
N ALA A 64 -6.22 6.67 38.69
CA ALA A 64 -6.08 5.23 38.88
C ALA A 64 -4.93 4.84 39.83
N GLY A 65 -4.11 5.80 40.29
CA GLY A 65 -3.01 5.58 41.24
C GLY A 65 -1.61 5.55 40.61
N GLY A 66 -1.49 5.76 39.30
CA GLY A 66 -0.21 5.82 38.59
C GLY A 66 0.37 7.23 38.52
N LYS A 67 1.50 7.37 37.82
CA LYS A 67 2.05 8.68 37.42
C LYS A 67 1.99 8.82 35.91
N ALA A 68 1.55 9.96 35.40
CA ALA A 68 1.42 10.17 33.97
C ALA A 68 2.45 11.16 33.42
N LEU A 69 2.94 10.89 32.20
CA LEU A 69 3.71 11.83 31.40
C LEU A 69 3.09 11.95 30.01
N PRO A 70 2.21 12.95 29.77
CA PRO A 70 1.65 13.18 28.44
C PRO A 70 2.69 13.77 27.49
N CYS A 71 2.91 13.12 26.36
CA CYS A 71 3.84 13.53 25.31
C CYS A 71 3.10 13.62 23.96
N VAL A 72 3.16 14.80 23.34
CA VAL A 72 2.67 14.98 21.96
C VAL A 72 3.67 14.30 21.03
N VAL A 73 3.26 13.17 20.44
CA VAL A 73 4.14 12.35 19.59
C VAL A 73 3.38 11.86 18.36
N ASP A 74 3.86 12.26 17.18
CA ASP A 74 3.65 11.48 15.96
C ASP A 74 4.77 10.46 15.84
N ILE A 75 4.47 9.17 16.03
CA ILE A 75 5.46 8.09 15.98
C ILE A 75 6.15 7.93 14.62
N ARG A 76 5.67 8.59 13.56
CA ARG A 76 6.36 8.66 12.27
C ARG A 76 7.56 9.61 12.30
N ASP A 77 7.58 10.54 13.24
CA ASP A 77 8.66 11.50 13.43
C ASP A 77 9.64 11.00 14.50
N GLU A 78 10.82 10.58 14.05
CA GLU A 78 11.86 10.04 14.94
C GLU A 78 12.36 11.06 15.96
N GLN A 79 12.36 12.36 15.63
CA GLN A 79 12.80 13.41 16.55
C GLN A 79 11.80 13.58 17.70
N GLN A 80 10.49 13.54 17.40
CA GLN A 80 9.45 13.58 18.44
C GLN A 80 9.50 12.35 19.34
N VAL A 81 9.74 11.17 18.76
CA VAL A 81 9.93 9.94 19.55
C VAL A 81 11.15 10.08 20.46
N GLY A 82 12.29 10.53 19.94
CA GLY A 82 13.51 10.73 20.73
C GLY A 82 13.33 11.73 21.87
N ALA A 83 12.67 12.86 21.61
CA ALA A 83 12.35 13.86 22.63
C ALA A 83 11.45 13.30 23.74
N ALA A 84 10.44 12.50 23.39
CA ALA A 84 9.55 11.87 24.36
C ALA A 84 10.27 10.79 25.20
N VAL A 85 11.15 10.01 24.57
CA VAL A 85 12.01 9.03 25.27
C VAL A 85 12.93 9.74 26.26
N GLN A 86 13.61 10.81 25.84
CA GLN A 86 14.48 11.58 26.73
C GLN A 86 13.69 12.15 27.90
N LYS A 87 12.53 12.76 27.63
CA LYS A 87 11.66 13.31 28.68
C LYS A 87 11.20 12.24 29.67
N ALA A 88 10.90 11.02 29.20
CA ALA A 88 10.54 9.90 30.07
C ALA A 88 11.70 9.51 31.00
N VAL A 89 12.92 9.43 30.46
CA VAL A 89 14.14 9.11 31.22
C VAL A 89 14.45 10.20 32.24
N ASP A 90 14.34 11.47 31.86
CA ASP A 90 14.56 12.60 32.77
C ASP A 90 13.53 12.63 33.91
N THR A 91 12.28 12.22 33.62
CA THR A 91 11.17 12.28 34.59
C THR A 91 11.14 11.06 35.52
N PHE A 92 11.36 9.86 34.99
CA PHE A 92 11.16 8.60 35.72
C PHE A 92 12.44 7.77 35.90
N GLY A 93 13.57 8.23 35.37
CA GLY A 93 14.89 7.59 35.52
C GLY A 93 15.17 6.45 34.54
N GLY A 94 14.18 6.01 33.77
CA GLY A 94 14.34 4.91 32.82
C GLY A 94 13.03 4.53 32.13
N ILE A 95 13.10 3.48 31.30
CA ILE A 95 11.94 2.86 30.66
C ILE A 95 12.08 1.35 30.84
N ASP A 96 11.03 0.72 31.36
CA ASP A 96 11.00 -0.73 31.61
C ASP A 96 10.20 -1.47 30.55
N ILE A 97 9.15 -0.85 30.03
CA ILE A 97 8.21 -1.51 29.14
C ILE A 97 7.89 -0.59 27.97
N LEU A 98 7.96 -1.12 26.75
CA LEU A 98 7.43 -0.48 25.55
C LEU A 98 6.17 -1.22 25.09
N VAL A 99 5.06 -0.51 24.91
CA VAL A 99 3.86 -1.05 24.28
C VAL A 99 3.61 -0.35 22.95
N ASN A 100 3.79 -1.11 21.88
CA ASN A 100 3.58 -0.68 20.50
C ASN A 100 2.11 -0.90 20.11
N ASN A 101 1.27 0.06 20.50
CA ASN A 101 -0.19 0.05 20.29
C ASN A 101 -0.66 0.98 19.16
N ALA A 102 0.06 2.08 18.87
CA ALA A 102 -0.34 3.02 17.84
C ALA A 102 -0.52 2.31 16.49
N SER A 103 -1.66 2.53 15.83
CA SER A 103 -1.94 1.88 14.56
C SER A 103 -2.79 2.74 13.62
N ALA A 104 -2.66 2.49 12.33
CA ALA A 104 -3.51 2.99 11.26
C ALA A 104 -4.05 1.83 10.42
N ILE A 105 -5.28 1.98 9.94
CA ILE A 105 -6.04 0.95 9.23
C ILE A 105 -6.70 1.51 7.97
N SER A 106 -6.70 0.70 6.91
CA SER A 106 -7.45 0.89 5.68
C SER A 106 -7.76 -0.48 5.10
N LEU A 107 -9.04 -0.87 5.08
CA LEU A 107 -9.50 -2.18 4.62
C LEU A 107 -9.90 -2.11 3.14
N THR A 108 -8.94 -1.75 2.31
CA THR A 108 -9.13 -1.53 0.87
C THR A 108 -8.21 -2.46 0.08
N GLY A 109 -8.68 -2.91 -1.09
CA GLY A 109 -7.88 -3.68 -2.02
C GLY A 109 -6.74 -2.86 -2.64
N THR A 110 -5.90 -3.51 -3.43
CA THR A 110 -4.68 -2.89 -3.98
C THR A 110 -4.98 -1.69 -4.89
N LEU A 111 -6.04 -1.75 -5.71
CA LEU A 111 -6.38 -0.67 -6.63
C LEU A 111 -7.05 0.51 -5.92
N GLU A 112 -7.73 0.22 -4.81
CA GLU A 112 -8.52 1.18 -4.04
C GLU A 112 -7.69 1.92 -3.00
N THR A 113 -6.56 1.34 -2.55
CA THR A 113 -5.73 1.92 -1.50
C THR A 113 -4.83 3.03 -2.05
N PRO A 114 -5.04 4.32 -1.69
CA PRO A 114 -4.14 5.38 -2.13
C PRO A 114 -2.75 5.20 -1.49
N MET A 115 -1.67 5.50 -2.21
CA MET A 115 -0.31 5.31 -1.67
C MET A 115 -0.06 6.09 -0.36
N LYS A 116 -0.66 7.27 -0.19
CA LYS A 116 -0.60 7.99 1.10
C LYS A 116 -1.16 7.18 2.28
N LYS A 117 -2.15 6.31 2.05
CA LYS A 117 -2.69 5.39 3.07
C LYS A 117 -1.76 4.21 3.31
N VAL A 118 -1.10 3.70 2.26
CA VAL A 118 -0.05 2.68 2.40
C VAL A 118 1.10 3.23 3.26
N ASP A 119 1.62 4.41 2.92
CA ASP A 119 2.69 5.09 3.67
C ASP A 119 2.27 5.38 5.11
N LEU A 120 1.01 5.77 5.32
CA LEU A 120 0.47 5.95 6.67
C LEU A 120 0.46 4.64 7.46
N MET A 121 -0.04 3.54 6.88
CA MET A 121 -0.09 2.25 7.57
C MET A 121 1.30 1.70 7.86
N LEU A 122 2.20 1.69 6.87
CA LEU A 122 3.58 1.23 7.07
C LEU A 122 4.35 2.16 8.01
N GLY A 123 4.16 3.47 7.89
CA GLY A 123 4.82 4.48 8.71
C GLY A 123 4.41 4.43 10.19
N VAL A 124 3.12 4.18 10.47
CA VAL A 124 2.61 4.09 11.85
C VAL A 124 2.81 2.68 12.41
N ASN A 125 2.39 1.64 11.69
CA ASN A 125 2.38 0.28 12.26
C ASN A 125 3.79 -0.31 12.29
N LEU A 126 4.49 -0.34 11.15
CA LEU A 126 5.76 -1.05 11.00
C LEU A 126 6.97 -0.19 11.38
N ARG A 127 7.11 0.97 10.75
CA ARG A 127 8.27 1.85 10.93
C ARG A 127 8.33 2.44 12.34
N GLY A 128 7.17 2.59 12.99
CA GLY A 128 6.96 3.44 14.14
C GLY A 128 7.77 3.13 15.41
N THR A 129 8.63 2.10 15.45
CA THR A 129 8.83 1.43 16.74
C THR A 129 10.21 0.83 17.05
N SER A 130 10.46 0.87 18.37
CA SER A 130 11.47 0.19 19.21
C SER A 130 12.87 0.79 19.33
N LYS A 131 13.53 1.21 18.25
CA LYS A 131 14.98 1.50 18.26
C LYS A 131 15.44 2.45 19.39
N LEU A 132 14.75 3.57 19.59
CA LEU A 132 15.19 4.60 20.56
C LEU A 132 14.92 4.21 22.02
N VAL A 133 14.01 3.26 22.26
CA VAL A 133 13.64 2.82 23.62
C VAL A 133 14.54 1.67 24.10
N ILE A 134 15.04 0.84 23.17
CA ILE A 134 15.89 -0.33 23.45
C ILE A 134 17.08 -0.03 24.38
N PRO A 135 17.89 1.04 24.18
CA PRO A 135 19.02 1.33 25.06
C PRO A 135 18.63 1.56 26.53
N HIS A 136 17.38 1.96 26.80
CA HIS A 136 16.85 2.13 28.15
C HIS A 136 16.28 0.82 28.70
N LEU A 137 15.63 0.01 27.85
CA LEU A 137 15.17 -1.32 28.22
C LEU A 137 16.34 -2.23 28.64
N LEU A 138 17.48 -2.16 27.95
CA LEU A 138 18.69 -2.94 28.32
C LEU A 138 19.22 -2.65 29.73
N LYS A 139 18.78 -1.55 30.36
CA LYS A 139 19.15 -1.17 31.74
C LYS A 139 18.05 -1.51 32.76
N SER A 140 16.88 -1.90 32.29
CA SER A 140 15.71 -2.22 33.12
C SER A 140 15.88 -3.55 33.84
N ARG A 141 15.19 -3.69 34.98
CA ARG A 141 15.03 -4.97 35.69
C ARG A 141 13.82 -5.78 35.21
N SER A 142 12.92 -5.17 34.44
CA SER A 142 11.72 -5.81 33.88
C SER A 142 11.51 -5.42 32.40
N PRO A 143 12.49 -5.65 31.51
CA PRO A 143 12.45 -5.20 30.12
C PRO A 143 11.45 -5.98 29.26
N HIS A 144 10.38 -5.30 28.81
CA HIS A 144 9.43 -5.86 27.85
C HIS A 144 9.17 -4.95 26.64
N ILE A 145 9.02 -5.55 25.48
CA ILE A 145 8.39 -4.96 24.29
C ILE A 145 7.14 -5.79 23.99
N LEU A 146 5.99 -5.15 24.01
CA LEU A 146 4.71 -5.75 23.64
C LEU A 146 4.15 -5.09 22.39
N ASN A 147 4.11 -5.83 21.28
CA ASN A 147 3.50 -5.38 20.05
C ASN A 147 2.03 -5.80 20.00
N LEU A 148 1.11 -4.86 19.81
CA LEU A 148 -0.28 -5.22 19.57
C LEU A 148 -0.45 -5.61 18.10
N SER A 149 -0.06 -6.83 17.76
CA SER A 149 -0.04 -7.36 16.39
C SER A 149 -0.38 -8.86 16.34
N PRO A 150 -0.93 -9.35 15.22
CA PRO A 150 -1.46 -10.70 15.14
C PRO A 150 -0.37 -11.78 15.02
N PRO A 151 -0.70 -13.06 15.27
CA PRO A 151 0.10 -14.18 14.78
C PRO A 151 0.33 -14.09 13.26
N LEU A 152 1.48 -14.58 12.78
CA LEU A 152 1.82 -14.59 11.35
C LEU A 152 1.11 -15.73 10.62
N ASN A 153 -0.15 -15.50 10.27
CA ASN A 153 -0.95 -16.45 9.52
C ASN A 153 -0.81 -16.24 8.01
N LEU A 154 -0.13 -17.17 7.32
CA LEU A 154 0.16 -17.08 5.88
C LEU A 154 -0.99 -17.58 4.98
N ASN A 155 -2.18 -17.82 5.53
CA ASN A 155 -3.36 -18.16 4.74
C ASN A 155 -3.73 -17.01 3.78
N PRO A 156 -3.79 -17.25 2.46
CA PRO A 156 -4.05 -16.21 1.46
C PRO A 156 -5.36 -15.44 1.66
N VAL A 157 -6.34 -16.00 2.37
CA VAL A 157 -7.61 -15.31 2.68
C VAL A 157 -7.38 -13.96 3.37
N TRP A 158 -6.38 -13.88 4.25
CA TRP A 158 -6.04 -12.68 5.01
C TRP A 158 -5.24 -11.65 4.21
N PHE A 159 -4.77 -12.00 3.03
CA PHE A 159 -4.07 -11.08 2.12
C PHE A 159 -5.02 -10.56 1.03
N LYS A 160 -6.00 -11.37 0.62
CA LYS A 160 -6.86 -11.14 -0.55
C LYS A 160 -7.51 -9.75 -0.61
N ASN A 161 -8.03 -9.25 0.51
CA ASN A 161 -8.91 -8.08 0.51
C ASN A 161 -8.26 -6.77 0.99
N HIS A 162 -7.14 -6.84 1.70
CA HIS A 162 -6.52 -5.68 2.36
C HIS A 162 -5.00 -5.85 2.52
N THR A 163 -4.32 -6.25 1.45
CA THR A 163 -2.88 -6.57 1.42
C THR A 163 -2.00 -5.56 2.15
N ALA A 164 -2.21 -4.26 1.93
CA ALA A 164 -1.39 -3.21 2.53
C ALA A 164 -1.53 -3.16 4.07
N TYR A 165 -2.74 -3.37 4.60
CA TYR A 165 -2.97 -3.43 6.04
C TYR A 165 -2.37 -4.71 6.64
N THR A 166 -2.56 -5.86 5.98
CA THR A 166 -1.97 -7.15 6.39
C THR A 166 -0.46 -7.04 6.47
N MET A 167 0.20 -6.49 5.43
CA MET A 167 1.64 -6.25 5.43
C MET A 167 2.08 -5.34 6.59
N ALA A 168 1.33 -4.27 6.85
CA ALA A 168 1.66 -3.32 7.92
C ALA A 168 1.57 -3.97 9.32
N LYS A 169 0.52 -4.77 9.59
CA LYS A 169 0.37 -5.48 10.87
C LYS A 169 1.34 -6.65 11.00
N TYR A 170 1.56 -7.41 9.93
CA TYR A 170 2.49 -8.54 9.94
C TYR A 170 3.94 -8.06 10.06
N GLY A 171 4.26 -6.87 9.54
CA GLY A 171 5.54 -6.23 9.77
C GLY A 171 5.85 -6.06 11.27
N MET A 172 4.87 -5.61 12.07
CA MET A 172 5.04 -5.51 13.54
C MET A 172 5.36 -6.88 14.16
N SER A 173 4.67 -7.92 13.69
CA SER A 173 4.87 -9.30 14.14
C SER A 173 6.21 -9.89 13.68
N MET A 174 6.69 -9.52 12.49
CA MET A 174 8.04 -9.88 12.03
C MET A 174 9.12 -9.18 12.86
N CYS A 175 8.87 -7.96 13.35
CA CYS A 175 9.77 -7.32 14.33
C CYS A 175 9.83 -8.11 15.64
N VAL A 176 8.72 -8.74 16.09
CA VAL A 176 8.75 -9.64 17.25
C VAL A 176 9.67 -10.82 17.00
N LEU A 177 9.53 -11.51 15.85
CA LEU A 177 10.42 -12.61 15.49
C LEU A 177 11.91 -12.21 15.53
N GLY A 178 12.25 -11.09 14.89
CA GLY A 178 13.65 -10.65 14.81
C GLY A 178 14.19 -10.20 16.18
N MET A 179 13.49 -9.29 16.85
CA MET A 179 13.96 -8.66 18.08
C MET A 179 13.96 -9.62 19.27
N ALA A 180 13.04 -10.60 19.32
CA ALA A 180 13.04 -11.60 20.38
C ALA A 180 14.34 -12.43 20.39
N GLU A 181 14.85 -12.79 19.20
CA GLU A 181 16.14 -13.47 19.08
C GLU A 181 17.32 -12.54 19.28
N GLU A 182 17.28 -11.34 18.68
CA GLU A 182 18.35 -10.34 18.79
C GLU A 182 18.64 -9.96 20.25
N PHE A 183 17.60 -9.86 21.08
CA PHE A 183 17.70 -9.45 22.49
C PHE A 183 17.38 -10.58 23.47
N ARG A 184 17.50 -11.84 23.06
CA ARG A 184 17.22 -13.01 23.91
C ARG A 184 18.01 -12.94 25.22
N GLY A 185 17.32 -13.14 26.34
CA GLY A 185 17.89 -13.04 27.69
C GLY A 185 18.12 -11.61 28.20
N GLN A 186 17.88 -10.58 27.36
CA GLN A 186 18.03 -9.17 27.71
C GLN A 186 16.70 -8.42 27.69
N ILE A 187 15.83 -8.68 26.71
CA ILE A 187 14.51 -8.04 26.57
C ILE A 187 13.49 -9.10 26.14
N ALA A 188 12.36 -9.19 26.83
CA ALA A 188 11.23 -9.99 26.38
C ALA A 188 10.45 -9.25 25.29
N VAL A 189 10.34 -9.83 24.09
CA VAL A 189 9.62 -9.25 22.96
C VAL A 189 8.50 -10.20 22.55
N ASN A 190 7.25 -9.76 22.67
CA ASN A 190 6.09 -10.59 22.34
C ASN A 190 5.04 -9.80 21.56
N ALA A 191 4.13 -10.52 20.90
CA ALA A 191 2.93 -9.96 20.31
C ALA A 191 1.68 -10.35 21.13
N LEU A 192 0.68 -9.47 21.17
CA LEU A 192 -0.63 -9.74 21.74
C LEU A 192 -1.73 -9.28 20.78
N TRP A 193 -2.72 -10.14 20.55
CA TRP A 193 -3.84 -9.89 19.65
C TRP A 193 -5.17 -10.29 20.29
N PRO A 194 -6.27 -9.56 20.05
CA PRO A 194 -7.55 -9.96 20.59
C PRO A 194 -8.17 -11.09 19.76
N LYS A 195 -8.89 -11.98 20.44
CA LYS A 195 -9.65 -13.06 19.78
C LYS A 195 -10.84 -12.51 18.99
N THR A 196 -11.45 -11.45 19.52
CA THR A 196 -12.68 -10.84 19.00
C THR A 196 -12.48 -9.34 18.80
N ALA A 197 -13.33 -8.71 17.99
CA ALA A 197 -13.36 -7.26 17.84
C ALA A 197 -13.47 -6.55 19.20
N ILE A 198 -12.72 -5.46 19.36
CA ILE A 198 -12.69 -4.65 20.58
C ILE A 198 -13.40 -3.32 20.32
N GLN A 199 -14.32 -2.95 21.20
CA GLN A 199 -15.07 -1.69 21.10
C GLN A 199 -14.12 -0.52 21.31
N THR A 200 -13.89 0.23 20.24
CA THR A 200 -13.07 1.43 20.22
C THR A 200 -13.68 2.43 19.24
N ALA A 201 -13.32 3.71 19.37
CA ALA A 201 -13.76 4.73 18.41
C ALA A 201 -13.42 4.39 16.94
N ALA A 202 -12.35 3.61 16.71
CA ALA A 202 -12.02 3.12 15.36
C ALA A 202 -13.02 2.05 14.89
N MET A 203 -13.49 1.17 15.79
CA MET A 203 -14.50 0.17 15.47
C MET A 203 -15.86 0.81 15.22
N ASP A 204 -16.25 1.80 16.03
CA ASP A 204 -17.50 2.55 15.82
C ASP A 204 -17.51 3.23 14.44
N MET A 205 -16.35 3.76 14.01
CA MET A 205 -16.18 4.35 12.68
C MET A 205 -16.21 3.33 11.53
N LEU A 206 -15.80 2.08 11.78
CA LEU A 206 -15.76 1.02 10.77
C LEU A 206 -17.09 0.27 10.63
N GLY A 207 -17.82 0.08 11.74
CA GLY A 207 -18.98 -0.81 11.83
C GLY A 207 -20.31 -0.14 12.22
N GLY A 208 -20.31 1.12 12.66
CA GLY A 208 -21.50 1.80 13.19
C GLY A 208 -21.86 1.38 14.62
N GLU A 209 -22.91 1.97 15.19
CA GLU A 209 -23.29 1.80 16.61
C GLU A 209 -23.67 0.35 16.98
N GLU A 210 -24.24 -0.41 16.04
CA GLU A 210 -24.70 -1.78 16.29
C GLU A 210 -23.55 -2.80 16.42
N VAL A 211 -22.38 -2.50 15.85
CA VAL A 211 -21.21 -3.39 15.94
C VAL A 211 -20.64 -3.45 17.34
N GLY A 212 -20.82 -2.40 18.16
CA GLY A 212 -20.36 -2.39 19.55
C GLY A 212 -20.89 -3.57 20.38
N LYS A 213 -22.12 -4.02 20.12
CA LYS A 213 -22.76 -5.17 20.81
C LYS A 213 -22.05 -6.50 20.53
N GLN A 214 -21.37 -6.59 19.38
CA GLN A 214 -20.60 -7.78 18.96
C GLN A 214 -19.13 -7.70 19.39
N CYS A 215 -18.75 -6.70 20.17
CA CYS A 215 -17.38 -6.49 20.62
C CYS A 215 -17.20 -6.85 22.09
N ARG A 216 -15.94 -7.09 22.46
CA ARG A 216 -15.48 -7.02 23.85
C ARG A 216 -14.97 -5.62 24.19
N THR A 217 -14.95 -5.30 25.47
CA THR A 217 -14.37 -4.07 26.01
C THR A 217 -12.84 -4.09 25.90
N ALA A 218 -12.21 -2.92 25.93
CA ALA A 218 -10.75 -2.82 25.91
C ALA A 218 -10.06 -3.44 27.16
N ASP A 219 -10.82 -3.72 28.22
CA ASP A 219 -10.30 -4.28 29.46
C ASP A 219 -9.76 -5.71 29.28
N ILE A 220 -10.27 -6.50 28.33
CA ILE A 220 -9.72 -7.85 28.06
C ILE A 220 -8.28 -7.77 27.56
N MET A 221 -7.99 -6.83 26.66
CA MET A 221 -6.65 -6.58 26.15
C MET A 221 -5.75 -5.99 27.23
N ALA A 222 -6.30 -5.16 28.12
CA ALA A 222 -5.55 -4.59 29.24
C ALA A 222 -5.14 -5.66 30.25
N ASP A 223 -6.05 -6.56 30.63
CA ASP A 223 -5.78 -7.66 31.53
C ASP A 223 -4.82 -8.68 30.90
N ALA A 224 -4.98 -8.99 29.61
CA ALA A 224 -4.07 -9.86 28.89
C ALA A 224 -2.66 -9.24 28.79
N ALA A 225 -2.54 -7.96 28.45
CA ALA A 225 -1.26 -7.26 28.43
C ALA A 225 -0.61 -7.26 29.82
N TYR A 226 -1.38 -7.03 30.88
CA TYR A 226 -0.90 -7.10 32.25
C TYR A 226 -0.33 -8.48 32.61
N ALA A 227 -1.02 -9.55 32.21
CA ALA A 227 -0.55 -10.92 32.41
C ALA A 227 0.80 -11.18 31.69
N VAL A 228 0.95 -10.68 30.46
CA VAL A 228 2.19 -10.84 29.66
C VAL A 228 3.34 -10.01 30.24
N LEU A 229 3.08 -8.75 30.57
CA LEU A 229 4.09 -7.83 31.14
C LEU A 229 4.52 -8.21 32.56
N SER A 230 3.80 -9.14 33.20
CA SER A 230 4.11 -9.70 34.51
C SER A 230 4.90 -11.02 34.46
N ARG A 231 5.24 -11.50 33.25
CA ARG A 231 6.06 -12.69 33.01
C ARG A 231 7.56 -12.36 33.13
N PRO A 232 8.41 -13.36 33.41
CA PRO A 232 9.86 -13.19 33.37
C PRO A 232 10.38 -12.85 31.96
N THR A 233 11.61 -12.33 31.89
CA THR A 233 12.24 -11.84 30.65
C THR A 233 12.62 -12.93 29.64
N ASP A 234 12.66 -14.20 30.07
CA ASP A 234 12.88 -15.36 29.21
C ASP A 234 11.61 -15.77 28.43
N PHE A 235 10.43 -15.25 28.82
CA PHE A 235 9.19 -15.40 28.07
C PHE A 235 9.18 -14.42 26.88
N THR A 236 9.73 -14.84 25.75
CA THR A 236 9.98 -14.01 24.56
C THR A 236 9.71 -14.77 23.26
N GLY A 237 9.35 -14.07 22.20
CA GLY A 237 9.09 -14.63 20.87
C GLY A 237 7.68 -15.20 20.67
N HIS A 238 6.75 -14.90 21.58
CA HIS A 238 5.39 -15.44 21.52
C HIS A 238 4.41 -14.54 20.77
N PHE A 239 3.44 -15.17 20.07
CA PHE A 239 2.27 -14.53 19.49
C PHE A 239 1.04 -14.96 20.26
N LEU A 240 0.56 -14.09 21.14
CA LEU A 240 -0.42 -14.42 22.16
C LEU A 240 -1.81 -13.91 21.77
N VAL A 241 -2.83 -14.64 22.22
CA VAL A 241 -4.24 -14.25 22.09
C VAL A 241 -4.80 -13.96 23.49
N ASP A 242 -5.53 -12.86 23.62
CA ASP A 242 -6.04 -12.33 24.89
C ASP A 242 -6.82 -13.36 25.74
N GLU A 243 -7.76 -14.08 25.15
CA GLU A 243 -8.58 -15.07 25.84
C GLU A 243 -7.73 -16.26 26.31
N ASP A 244 -6.77 -16.71 25.50
CA ASP A 244 -5.94 -17.87 25.81
C ASP A 244 -5.00 -17.57 26.99
N ILE A 245 -4.35 -16.41 26.97
CA ILE A 245 -3.48 -16.01 28.09
C ILE A 245 -4.29 -15.79 29.38
N LEU A 246 -5.52 -15.28 29.30
CA LEU A 246 -6.38 -15.11 30.47
C LEU A 246 -6.90 -16.45 31.02
N LYS A 247 -7.17 -17.44 30.15
CA LYS A 247 -7.48 -18.81 30.58
C LYS A 247 -6.33 -19.44 31.35
N GLU A 248 -5.08 -19.18 30.94
CA GLU A 248 -3.89 -19.63 31.68
C GLU A 248 -3.80 -18.98 33.07
N GLN A 249 -4.24 -17.72 33.20
CA GLN A 249 -4.32 -17.02 34.50
C GLN A 249 -5.53 -17.42 35.35
N GLY A 250 -6.30 -18.43 34.92
CA GLY A 250 -7.45 -18.95 35.67
C GLY A 250 -8.76 -18.19 35.43
N VAL A 251 -8.80 -17.25 34.48
CA VAL A 251 -10.06 -16.64 34.07
C VAL A 251 -10.90 -17.69 33.32
N ARG A 252 -12.15 -17.84 33.75
CA ARG A 252 -13.11 -18.79 33.15
C ARG A 252 -14.34 -18.10 32.58
N ASP A 253 -14.80 -17.05 33.25
CA ASP A 253 -15.92 -16.22 32.80
C ASP A 253 -15.41 -15.04 31.97
N PHE A 254 -15.81 -15.00 30.70
CA PHE A 254 -15.46 -13.95 29.75
C PHE A 254 -16.63 -13.01 29.41
N GLU A 255 -17.84 -13.27 29.93
CA GLU A 255 -19.02 -12.42 29.70
C GLU A 255 -18.81 -11.02 30.27
N GLN A 256 -18.06 -10.91 31.37
CA GLN A 256 -17.66 -9.63 31.96
C GLN A 256 -16.85 -8.72 31.03
N TYR A 257 -16.26 -9.27 29.96
CA TYR A 257 -15.56 -8.49 28.95
C TYR A 257 -16.43 -8.19 27.73
N ALA A 258 -17.61 -8.78 27.59
CA ALA A 258 -18.53 -8.46 26.50
C ALA A 258 -19.16 -7.07 26.72
N VAL A 259 -19.27 -6.28 25.65
CA VAL A 259 -20.02 -5.01 25.72
C VAL A 259 -21.50 -5.28 25.96
N GLN A 260 -22.03 -6.33 25.33
CA GLN A 260 -23.36 -6.85 25.60
C GLN A 260 -23.27 -8.35 25.88
N PRO A 261 -23.33 -8.76 27.17
CA PRO A 261 -23.31 -10.16 27.55
C PRO A 261 -24.40 -10.98 26.86
N GLY A 262 -24.06 -12.21 26.46
CA GLY A 262 -24.93 -13.14 25.72
C GLY A 262 -25.11 -12.84 24.24
N HIS A 263 -24.52 -11.77 23.70
CA HIS A 263 -24.57 -11.48 22.26
C HIS A 263 -23.43 -12.17 21.49
N PRO A 264 -23.67 -12.69 20.27
CA PRO A 264 -22.59 -13.22 19.43
C PRO A 264 -21.47 -12.19 19.22
N LEU A 265 -20.23 -12.65 19.40
CA LEU A 265 -19.03 -11.83 19.24
C LEU A 265 -18.46 -11.96 17.82
N LEU A 266 -17.97 -10.85 17.28
CA LEU A 266 -17.29 -10.81 16.00
C LEU A 266 -15.82 -11.24 16.20
N PRO A 267 -15.33 -12.30 15.52
CA PRO A 267 -13.91 -12.65 15.57
C PRO A 267 -13.04 -11.52 15.02
N ASP A 268 -11.83 -11.41 15.56
CA ASP A 268 -10.87 -10.46 14.99
C ASP A 268 -10.19 -11.04 13.74
N PHE A 269 -9.55 -10.16 12.97
CA PHE A 269 -8.79 -10.53 11.79
C PHE A 269 -7.63 -11.47 12.13
N PHE A 270 -7.22 -12.27 11.13
CA PHE A 270 -5.99 -13.08 11.11
C PHE A 270 -6.01 -14.38 11.93
N LEU A 271 -7.13 -14.70 12.59
CA LEU A 271 -7.32 -15.95 13.32
C LEU A 271 -8.20 -16.91 12.52
N ASP A 272 -7.70 -18.12 12.23
CA ASP A 272 -8.43 -19.16 11.48
C ASP A 272 -9.43 -19.90 12.37
N GLU A 273 -10.36 -19.21 13.03
CA GLU A 273 -11.55 -19.89 13.52
C GLU A 273 -12.50 -20.07 12.33
N ALA A 274 -12.83 -21.34 12.02
CA ALA A 274 -13.55 -21.78 10.83
C ALA A 274 -14.70 -20.83 10.43
N PRO A 275 -14.54 -20.04 9.34
CA PRO A 275 -15.49 -19.02 8.93
C PRO A 275 -16.91 -19.55 8.70
N GLU A 276 -17.01 -20.82 8.28
CA GLU A 276 -18.27 -21.50 7.99
C GLU A 276 -19.06 -21.85 9.25
N THR A 277 -18.39 -22.34 10.30
CA THR A 277 -19.02 -22.67 11.59
C THR A 277 -19.54 -21.43 12.29
N LEU A 278 -18.81 -20.32 12.14
CA LEU A 278 -19.15 -19.04 12.74
C LEU A 278 -20.32 -18.34 12.00
N ALA A 279 -20.33 -18.37 10.67
CA ALA A 279 -21.47 -17.91 9.87
C ALA A 279 -22.75 -18.67 10.26
N HIS A 280 -22.65 -19.98 10.48
CA HIS A 280 -23.76 -20.83 10.89
C HIS A 280 -24.30 -20.51 12.30
N GLN A 281 -23.43 -20.14 13.24
CA GLN A 281 -23.81 -19.76 14.61
C GLN A 281 -24.43 -18.35 14.69
N MET A 282 -23.92 -17.41 13.88
CA MET A 282 -24.46 -16.05 13.76
C MET A 282 -25.86 -16.04 13.15
N GLU A 283 -26.11 -16.85 12.12
CA GLU A 283 -27.44 -17.03 11.52
C GLU A 283 -28.45 -17.66 12.48
N GLN A 284 -28.04 -18.60 13.33
CA GLN A 284 -28.91 -19.27 14.31
C GLN A 284 -29.41 -18.33 15.43
N HIS A 285 -28.68 -17.26 15.74
CA HIS A 285 -29.04 -16.31 16.82
C HIS A 285 -29.63 -14.99 16.28
N GLY A 286 -29.99 -14.92 15.00
CA GLY A 286 -30.58 -13.73 14.38
C GLY A 286 -29.62 -12.55 14.23
N ALA A 287 -28.30 -12.78 14.35
CA ALA A 287 -27.27 -11.78 14.14
C ALA A 287 -26.84 -11.79 12.67
N THR A 288 -27.20 -10.75 11.92
CA THR A 288 -26.60 -10.53 10.59
C THR A 288 -25.12 -10.21 10.77
N PRO A 289 -24.18 -10.90 10.10
CA PRO A 289 -22.80 -10.47 10.08
C PRO A 289 -22.73 -9.03 9.58
N ALA A 290 -22.19 -8.11 10.38
CA ALA A 290 -21.94 -6.74 9.95
C ALA A 290 -20.97 -6.68 8.76
N PHE A 291 -20.28 -7.78 8.49
CA PHE A 291 -19.49 -8.00 7.29
C PHE A 291 -20.15 -9.07 6.42
N LYS A 292 -20.89 -8.63 5.40
CA LYS A 292 -21.12 -9.48 4.23
C LYS A 292 -19.82 -9.53 3.44
N PRO A 293 -19.12 -10.68 3.34
CA PRO A 293 -18.28 -10.90 2.17
C PRO A 293 -19.19 -10.76 0.92
N PRO A 294 -18.67 -10.30 -0.23
CA PRO A 294 -19.42 -10.44 -1.47
C PRO A 294 -19.86 -11.90 -1.57
N PRO A 295 -21.13 -12.18 -1.93
CA PRO A 295 -21.65 -13.54 -1.94
C PRO A 295 -20.63 -14.42 -2.65
N SER A 296 -20.24 -15.51 -1.98
CA SER A 296 -19.41 -16.55 -2.58
C SER A 296 -20.08 -16.95 -3.89
N SER A 297 -19.53 -16.43 -4.97
CA SER A 297 -19.78 -16.94 -6.30
C SER A 297 -19.40 -18.40 -6.22
N SER A 298 -20.41 -19.27 -6.16
CA SER A 298 -20.30 -20.62 -6.66
C SER A 298 -19.47 -20.53 -7.93
N THR A 299 -18.31 -21.17 -7.91
CA THR A 299 -17.45 -21.36 -9.05
C THR A 299 -18.25 -22.10 -10.11
N THR A 300 -18.89 -21.32 -10.97
CA THR A 300 -19.34 -21.71 -12.29
C THR A 300 -18.59 -20.79 -13.26
N PRO A 301 -18.09 -21.30 -14.40
CA PRO A 301 -17.29 -20.51 -15.34
C PRO A 301 -18.08 -19.27 -15.82
N PRO A 302 -17.41 -18.20 -16.27
CA PRO A 302 -18.09 -16.99 -16.72
C PRO A 302 -18.97 -17.32 -17.92
N SER A 303 -20.29 -17.35 -17.70
CA SER A 303 -21.31 -17.53 -18.74
C SER A 303 -22.19 -16.28 -18.93
N GLY A 304 -21.88 -15.16 -18.27
CA GLY A 304 -22.67 -13.93 -18.36
C GLY A 304 -22.35 -13.12 -19.63
N GLY A 305 -23.35 -12.93 -20.49
CA GLY A 305 -23.24 -12.07 -21.68
C GLY A 305 -23.11 -10.57 -21.37
N PRO A 306 -23.07 -9.69 -22.39
CA PRO A 306 -22.78 -8.24 -22.26
C PRO A 306 -23.71 -7.45 -21.31
N ILE A 307 -24.88 -7.99 -20.98
CA ILE A 307 -25.83 -7.38 -20.05
C ILE A 307 -25.40 -7.63 -18.59
N GLU A 308 -25.01 -8.86 -18.25
CA GLU A 308 -24.52 -9.19 -16.90
C GLU A 308 -23.31 -8.35 -16.53
N SER A 309 -22.36 -8.18 -17.46
CA SER A 309 -21.18 -7.33 -17.24
C SER A 309 -21.53 -5.85 -17.06
N THR A 310 -22.60 -5.37 -17.69
CA THR A 310 -23.10 -4.01 -17.47
C THR A 310 -23.70 -3.90 -16.06
N PHE A 311 -24.44 -4.90 -15.59
CA PHE A 311 -25.00 -4.94 -14.25
C PHE A 311 -23.97 -5.16 -13.15
N ASP A 312 -22.85 -5.85 -13.43
CA ASP A 312 -21.69 -5.92 -12.53
C ASP A 312 -21.14 -4.52 -12.24
N VAL A 313 -21.02 -3.69 -13.27
CA VAL A 313 -20.54 -2.32 -13.11
C VAL A 313 -21.55 -1.45 -12.38
N ILE A 314 -22.84 -1.62 -12.67
CA ILE A 314 -23.91 -0.94 -11.91
C ILE A 314 -23.80 -1.31 -10.43
N ARG A 315 -23.67 -2.60 -10.09
CA ARG A 315 -23.51 -3.10 -8.71
C ARG A 315 -22.30 -2.50 -8.00
N ALA A 316 -21.18 -2.32 -8.70
CA ALA A 316 -19.97 -1.72 -8.14
C ALA A 316 -20.11 -0.23 -7.78
N VAL A 317 -21.10 0.47 -8.34
CA VAL A 317 -21.32 1.92 -8.15
C VAL A 317 -22.48 2.21 -7.18
N ILE A 318 -23.36 1.24 -6.91
CA ILE A 318 -24.46 1.40 -5.97
C ILE A 318 -23.90 1.58 -4.55
N ASN A 319 -24.32 2.67 -3.90
CA ASN A 319 -24.06 2.96 -2.49
C ASN A 319 -25.19 3.83 -1.92
N ASP A 320 -25.17 4.07 -0.61
CA ASP A 320 -26.21 4.81 0.10
C ASP A 320 -26.45 6.22 -0.45
N ASP A 321 -25.43 6.91 -0.97
CA ASP A 321 -25.58 8.23 -1.56
C ASP A 321 -26.34 8.19 -2.89
N VAL A 322 -26.08 7.16 -3.70
CA VAL A 322 -26.80 6.91 -4.96
C VAL A 322 -28.26 6.54 -4.67
N VAL A 323 -28.51 5.71 -3.65
CA VAL A 323 -29.85 5.32 -3.22
C VAL A 323 -30.62 6.55 -2.71
N LYS A 324 -30.03 7.35 -1.81
CA LYS A 324 -30.66 8.56 -1.25
C LYS A 324 -30.98 9.62 -2.29
N SER A 325 -30.13 9.76 -3.32
CA SER A 325 -30.34 10.76 -4.37
C SER A 325 -31.34 10.31 -5.44
N THR A 326 -31.40 9.00 -5.74
CA THR A 326 -32.25 8.47 -6.80
C THR A 326 -33.66 8.14 -6.29
N GLN A 327 -33.77 7.33 -5.22
CA GLN A 327 -35.02 6.93 -4.56
C GLN A 327 -36.06 6.30 -5.51
N GLY A 328 -35.63 5.38 -6.37
CA GLY A 328 -36.52 4.74 -7.36
C GLY A 328 -36.17 3.29 -7.66
N ILE A 329 -37.17 2.50 -8.02
CA ILE A 329 -37.01 1.12 -8.49
C ILE A 329 -37.26 1.07 -10.01
N TYR A 330 -36.26 0.59 -10.74
CA TYR A 330 -36.28 0.48 -12.20
C TYR A 330 -36.33 -0.98 -12.63
N GLN A 331 -37.15 -1.27 -13.62
CA GLN A 331 -37.16 -2.54 -14.34
C GLN A 331 -36.75 -2.30 -15.79
N PHE A 332 -35.92 -3.18 -16.34
CA PHE A 332 -35.50 -3.18 -17.72
C PHE A 332 -36.02 -4.43 -18.41
N ASP A 333 -36.93 -4.26 -19.36
CA ASP A 333 -37.44 -5.33 -20.21
C ASP A 333 -36.61 -5.35 -21.49
N LEU A 334 -35.59 -6.20 -21.52
CA LEU A 334 -34.61 -6.24 -22.61
C LEU A 334 -34.97 -7.32 -23.63
N SER A 335 -35.07 -6.94 -24.90
CA SER A 335 -35.25 -7.86 -26.04
C SER A 335 -33.94 -8.13 -26.78
N GLY A 336 -33.89 -9.21 -27.57
CA GLY A 336 -32.73 -9.55 -28.41
C GLY A 336 -31.78 -10.57 -27.77
N GLU A 337 -30.56 -10.65 -28.30
CA GLU A 337 -29.53 -11.59 -27.85
C GLU A 337 -29.07 -11.24 -26.42
N HIS A 338 -29.12 -12.21 -25.50
CA HIS A 338 -28.96 -12.00 -24.05
C HIS A 338 -30.02 -11.08 -23.40
N GLY A 339 -31.21 -10.97 -23.99
CA GLY A 339 -32.37 -10.28 -23.41
C GLY A 339 -32.92 -10.95 -22.14
N GLY A 340 -33.86 -10.29 -21.49
CA GLY A 340 -34.45 -10.71 -20.22
C GLY A 340 -34.95 -9.53 -19.40
N ILE A 341 -35.57 -9.83 -18.27
CA ILE A 341 -36.00 -8.82 -17.31
C ILE A 341 -34.89 -8.61 -16.29
N TRP A 342 -34.56 -7.36 -16.03
CA TRP A 342 -33.57 -6.96 -15.05
C TRP A 342 -34.10 -5.84 -14.18
N PHE A 343 -33.53 -5.64 -13.00
CA PHE A 343 -33.94 -4.56 -12.12
C PHE A 343 -32.77 -3.81 -11.48
N LEU A 344 -33.07 -2.59 -11.06
CA LEU A 344 -32.22 -1.71 -10.28
C LEU A 344 -33.08 -1.04 -9.21
N ASP A 345 -32.93 -1.48 -7.97
CA ASP A 345 -33.57 -0.89 -6.79
C ASP A 345 -32.61 0.11 -6.16
N LEU A 346 -32.93 1.39 -6.29
CA LEU A 346 -32.24 2.51 -5.64
C LEU A 346 -33.16 3.19 -4.62
N LYS A 347 -34.07 2.42 -4.01
CA LYS A 347 -35.05 2.92 -3.03
C LYS A 347 -34.95 2.17 -1.71
N SER A 348 -34.63 0.88 -1.75
CA SER A 348 -34.60 0.00 -0.58
C SER A 348 -33.18 -0.30 -0.11
N GLY A 349 -32.95 -0.25 1.21
CA GLY A 349 -31.66 -0.63 1.82
C GLY A 349 -30.47 0.13 1.23
N SER A 350 -29.36 -0.57 1.00
CA SER A 350 -28.16 -0.04 0.33
C SER A 350 -28.23 -0.10 -1.21
N GLY A 351 -29.40 -0.43 -1.77
CA GLY A 351 -29.62 -0.64 -3.19
C GLY A 351 -29.21 -2.03 -3.70
N ARG A 352 -29.84 -2.50 -4.78
CA ARG A 352 -29.61 -3.82 -5.37
C ARG A 352 -29.92 -3.82 -6.86
N ALA A 353 -29.21 -4.63 -7.63
CA ALA A 353 -29.48 -4.80 -9.06
C ALA A 353 -29.15 -6.21 -9.52
N GLY A 354 -29.94 -6.75 -10.44
CA GLY A 354 -29.75 -8.12 -10.91
C GLY A 354 -30.80 -8.57 -11.92
N PRO A 355 -30.67 -9.81 -12.40
CA PRO A 355 -31.64 -10.40 -13.31
C PRO A 355 -32.94 -10.75 -12.57
N GLY A 356 -34.05 -10.76 -13.30
CA GLY A 356 -35.39 -11.09 -12.82
C GLY A 356 -36.28 -9.88 -12.54
N GLN A 357 -37.47 -10.17 -12.02
CA GLN A 357 -38.45 -9.15 -11.64
C GLN A 357 -37.94 -8.37 -10.42
N PRO A 358 -38.25 -7.07 -10.32
CA PRO A 358 -37.93 -6.31 -9.15
C PRO A 358 -38.69 -6.88 -7.94
N PRO A 359 -38.04 -7.00 -6.78
CA PRO A 359 -38.62 -7.56 -5.55
C PRO A 359 -39.77 -6.73 -4.95
N ILE A 360 -39.92 -5.47 -5.39
CA ILE A 360 -41.06 -4.60 -5.12
C ILE A 360 -41.45 -3.98 -6.47
N LYS A 361 -42.73 -3.66 -6.68
CA LYS A 361 -43.23 -3.07 -7.93
C LYS A 361 -42.35 -1.89 -8.38
N ALA A 362 -41.88 -1.96 -9.63
CA ALA A 362 -41.05 -0.90 -10.21
C ALA A 362 -41.80 0.43 -10.30
N ASP A 363 -41.11 1.51 -9.96
CA ASP A 363 -41.57 2.88 -10.19
C ASP A 363 -41.42 3.26 -11.67
N VAL A 364 -40.46 2.65 -12.37
CA VAL A 364 -40.18 2.88 -13.81
C VAL A 364 -39.87 1.56 -14.51
N VAL A 365 -40.52 1.31 -15.65
CA VAL A 365 -40.24 0.17 -16.55
C VAL A 365 -39.70 0.72 -17.87
N MET A 366 -38.51 0.27 -18.27
CA MET A 366 -37.82 0.65 -19.49
C MET A 366 -37.70 -0.54 -20.44
N THR A 367 -38.31 -0.46 -21.62
CA THR A 367 -38.26 -1.53 -22.63
C THR A 367 -37.35 -1.11 -23.79
N MET A 368 -36.34 -1.92 -24.12
CA MET A 368 -35.40 -1.67 -25.23
C MET A 368 -34.67 -2.94 -25.67
N ASP A 369 -33.91 -2.87 -26.77
CA ASP A 369 -33.00 -3.95 -27.17
C ASP A 369 -31.74 -3.99 -26.29
N SER A 370 -31.26 -5.20 -25.97
CA SER A 370 -30.04 -5.44 -25.19
C SER A 370 -28.82 -4.67 -25.72
N LYS A 371 -28.65 -4.56 -27.05
CA LYS A 371 -27.51 -3.82 -27.64
C LYS A 371 -27.62 -2.31 -27.38
N ASP A 372 -28.83 -1.78 -27.36
CA ASP A 372 -29.07 -0.37 -27.07
C ASP A 372 -28.91 -0.09 -25.57
N PHE A 373 -29.29 -1.02 -24.70
CA PHE A 373 -29.02 -0.94 -23.26
C PHE A 373 -27.52 -0.82 -22.96
N THR A 374 -26.69 -1.73 -23.51
CA THR A 374 -25.23 -1.68 -23.31
C THR A 374 -24.63 -0.38 -23.85
N LYS A 375 -25.07 0.10 -25.02
CA LYS A 375 -24.62 1.39 -25.58
C LYS A 375 -25.03 2.57 -24.69
N MET A 376 -26.21 2.51 -24.10
CA MET A 376 -26.73 3.57 -23.23
C MET A 376 -25.89 3.70 -21.95
N PHE A 377 -25.57 2.57 -21.30
CA PHE A 377 -24.74 2.55 -20.09
C PHE A 377 -23.25 2.80 -20.37
N ALA A 378 -22.76 2.47 -21.56
CA ALA A 378 -21.43 2.86 -22.03
C ALA A 378 -21.34 4.35 -22.46
N GLY A 379 -22.44 5.11 -22.41
CA GLY A 379 -22.49 6.51 -22.83
C GLY A 379 -22.45 6.74 -24.35
N LYS A 380 -22.54 5.66 -25.15
CA LYS A 380 -22.54 5.70 -26.63
C LYS A 380 -23.92 5.99 -27.22
N LEU A 381 -24.98 5.91 -26.43
CA LEU A 381 -26.35 6.26 -26.80
C LEU A 381 -27.01 7.10 -25.69
N LYS A 382 -27.53 8.28 -26.02
CA LYS A 382 -28.22 9.12 -25.03
C LYS A 382 -29.66 8.62 -24.81
N PRO A 383 -30.15 8.47 -23.57
CA PRO A 383 -31.52 8.00 -23.27
C PRO A 383 -32.62 8.82 -23.96
N THR A 384 -32.46 10.14 -24.01
CA THR A 384 -33.38 11.06 -24.72
C THR A 384 -33.51 10.73 -26.22
N LEU A 385 -32.41 10.46 -26.91
CA LEU A 385 -32.41 10.07 -28.33
C LEU A 385 -32.97 8.66 -28.54
N ALA A 386 -32.69 7.73 -27.63
CA ALA A 386 -33.27 6.38 -27.68
C ALA A 386 -34.80 6.43 -27.53
N PHE A 387 -35.31 7.31 -26.66
CA PHE A 387 -36.74 7.48 -26.44
C PHE A 387 -37.43 8.12 -27.66
N MET A 388 -36.89 9.24 -28.18
CA MET A 388 -37.45 9.94 -29.34
C MET A 388 -37.44 9.08 -30.62
N SER A 389 -36.46 8.18 -30.77
CA SER A 389 -36.37 7.26 -31.92
C SER A 389 -37.20 5.98 -31.76
N GLY A 390 -37.92 5.83 -30.65
CA GLY A 390 -38.76 4.65 -30.36
C GLY A 390 -38.00 3.40 -29.92
N LYS A 391 -36.67 3.49 -29.75
CA LYS A 391 -35.79 2.39 -29.31
C LYS A 391 -35.85 2.14 -27.80
N LEU A 392 -36.22 3.15 -27.03
CA LEU A 392 -36.50 3.09 -25.61
C LEU A 392 -37.96 3.46 -25.36
N ARG A 393 -38.71 2.58 -24.72
CA ARG A 393 -40.05 2.89 -24.20
C ARG A 393 -40.01 2.96 -22.69
N ILE A 394 -40.57 4.00 -22.10
CA ILE A 394 -40.61 4.20 -20.65
C ILE A 394 -42.07 4.19 -20.19
N LYS A 395 -42.37 3.44 -19.15
CA LYS A 395 -43.64 3.46 -18.41
C LYS A 395 -43.37 3.74 -16.93
N GLY A 396 -44.20 4.53 -16.27
CA GLY A 396 -44.05 4.87 -14.86
C GLY A 396 -43.54 6.31 -14.66
N ASP A 397 -42.80 6.54 -13.57
CA ASP A 397 -42.40 7.88 -13.13
C ASP A 397 -41.27 8.47 -14.00
N MET A 398 -41.63 9.48 -14.80
CA MET A 398 -40.68 10.15 -15.70
C MET A 398 -39.63 10.99 -14.98
N THR A 399 -39.91 11.49 -13.77
CA THR A 399 -38.92 12.22 -12.96
C THR A 399 -37.83 11.26 -12.48
N LEU A 400 -38.21 10.05 -12.06
CA LEU A 400 -37.25 9.00 -11.71
C LEU A 400 -36.45 8.52 -12.94
N ALA A 401 -37.07 8.44 -14.12
CA ALA A 401 -36.34 8.11 -15.35
C ALA A 401 -35.22 9.12 -15.67
N ILE A 402 -35.45 10.42 -15.47
CA ILE A 402 -34.43 11.48 -15.66
C ILE A 402 -33.32 11.40 -14.60
N LYS A 403 -33.65 11.02 -13.36
CA LYS A 403 -32.62 10.81 -12.32
C LYS A 403 -31.66 9.68 -12.70
N LEU A 404 -32.17 8.60 -13.29
CA LEU A 404 -31.35 7.50 -13.79
C LEU A 404 -30.39 7.97 -14.89
N GLU A 405 -30.84 8.78 -15.85
CA GLU A 405 -29.97 9.35 -16.89
C GLU A 405 -28.82 10.17 -16.30
N LYS A 406 -29.08 10.99 -15.27
CA LYS A 406 -28.02 11.74 -14.57
C LYS A 406 -27.01 10.81 -13.90
N LEU A 407 -27.48 9.71 -13.31
CA LEU A 407 -26.62 8.69 -12.71
C LEU A 407 -25.74 7.99 -13.77
N MET A 408 -26.34 7.61 -14.90
CA MET A 408 -25.62 7.03 -16.04
C MET A 408 -24.54 7.99 -16.58
N GLY A 409 -24.82 9.30 -16.62
CA GLY A 409 -23.84 10.31 -17.00
C GLY A 409 -22.67 10.47 -16.03
N ARG A 410 -22.84 10.10 -14.74
CA ARG A 410 -21.73 10.01 -13.77
C ARG A 410 -20.93 8.73 -13.96
N MET A 411 -21.59 7.62 -14.29
CA MET A 411 -20.97 6.32 -14.55
C MET A 411 -20.17 6.28 -15.86
N SER A 412 -20.62 6.93 -16.93
CA SER A 412 -19.90 6.97 -18.20
C SER A 412 -18.56 7.70 -18.11
N LYS A 413 -18.43 8.68 -17.21
CA LYS A 413 -17.17 9.37 -16.88
C LYS A 413 -16.15 8.45 -16.19
N LEU A 414 -16.59 7.39 -15.49
CA LEU A 414 -15.73 6.35 -14.92
C LEU A 414 -15.25 5.36 -15.99
N PHE A 415 -16.09 5.03 -16.98
CA PHE A 415 -15.69 4.20 -18.13
C PHE A 415 -14.69 4.89 -19.05
N THR A 416 -14.88 6.19 -19.35
CA THR A 416 -13.91 6.96 -20.16
C THR A 416 -12.59 7.23 -19.43
N PHE A 417 -12.60 7.23 -18.09
CA PHE A 417 -11.39 7.35 -17.27
C PHE A 417 -10.43 6.15 -17.44
N ASN A 418 -10.97 4.95 -17.69
CA ASN A 418 -10.16 3.74 -17.87
C ASN A 418 -9.45 3.67 -19.23
N ASP A 419 -10.06 4.20 -20.31
CA ASP A 419 -9.44 4.18 -21.64
C ASP A 419 -8.32 5.23 -21.79
N LEU A 420 -8.46 6.39 -21.13
CA LEU A 420 -7.53 7.54 -21.26
C LEU A 420 -6.31 7.48 -20.35
N CYS A 421 -6.36 6.78 -19.20
CA CYS A 421 -5.21 6.61 -18.29
C CYS A 421 -4.11 5.69 -18.83
N THR A 422 -4.34 4.97 -19.93
CA THR A 422 -3.45 3.91 -20.42
C THR A 422 -2.13 4.43 -21.00
N ASN A 423 -2.14 5.60 -21.65
CA ASN A 423 -0.92 6.15 -22.28
C ASN A 423 -0.01 6.86 -21.26
N GLN A 424 -0.59 7.46 -20.21
CA GLN A 424 0.18 8.18 -19.18
C GLN A 424 0.77 7.24 -18.12
N ARG A 425 0.02 6.19 -17.72
CA ARG A 425 0.53 5.20 -16.77
C ARG A 425 1.66 4.37 -17.35
N ALA A 426 1.67 4.07 -18.64
CA ALA A 426 2.62 3.10 -19.15
C ALA A 426 4.07 3.64 -19.23
N ALA A 427 4.27 4.91 -19.56
CA ALA A 427 5.59 5.56 -19.45
C ALA A 427 6.11 5.57 -17.99
N LEU A 428 5.22 5.85 -17.03
CA LEU A 428 5.51 5.80 -15.58
C LEU A 428 5.66 4.37 -15.02
N THR A 429 5.02 3.38 -15.64
CA THR A 429 5.10 1.95 -15.23
C THR A 429 6.44 1.36 -15.65
N VAL A 430 6.95 1.71 -16.84
CA VAL A 430 8.31 1.35 -17.28
C VAL A 430 9.38 1.87 -16.32
N LEU A 431 9.17 3.05 -15.74
CA LEU A 431 10.03 3.67 -14.72
C LEU A 431 10.00 2.96 -13.36
N GLN A 432 8.94 2.22 -13.03
CA GLN A 432 8.73 1.63 -11.70
C GLN A 432 9.00 0.12 -11.62
N MET A 433 9.11 -0.59 -12.75
CA MET A 433 9.27 -2.05 -12.76
C MET A 433 10.73 -2.55 -12.70
N ALA A 434 11.73 -1.66 -12.77
CA ALA A 434 13.13 -2.02 -12.61
C ALA A 434 13.52 -2.14 -11.13
N GLY A 435 13.39 -3.35 -10.57
CA GLY A 435 14.00 -3.71 -9.29
C GLY A 435 13.02 -4.27 -8.25
N THR A 436 12.77 -5.58 -8.33
CA THR A 436 12.24 -6.32 -7.17
C THR A 436 13.35 -7.18 -6.55
N SER A 437 13.29 -7.40 -5.22
CA SER A 437 14.32 -8.11 -4.44
C SER A 437 14.60 -9.56 -4.89
N ARG A 438 13.65 -10.19 -5.59
CA ARG A 438 13.83 -11.50 -6.23
C ARG A 438 14.70 -11.42 -7.49
N HIS A 439 14.56 -10.35 -8.28
CA HIS A 439 15.33 -10.13 -9.50
C HIS A 439 16.79 -9.73 -9.17
N ASP A 440 16.99 -8.96 -8.09
CA ASP A 440 18.33 -8.67 -7.55
C ASP A 440 19.11 -9.95 -7.24
N ARG A 441 18.46 -10.93 -6.60
CA ARG A 441 19.11 -12.20 -6.21
C ARG A 441 19.44 -13.08 -7.41
N GLU A 442 18.54 -13.21 -8.38
CA GLU A 442 18.77 -14.00 -9.59
C GLU A 442 19.84 -13.38 -10.50
N MET A 443 19.83 -12.05 -10.69
CA MET A 443 20.86 -11.32 -11.43
C MET A 443 22.23 -11.49 -10.79
N VAL A 444 22.33 -11.35 -9.46
CA VAL A 444 23.59 -11.56 -8.72
C VAL A 444 24.11 -12.98 -8.89
N MET A 445 23.23 -13.99 -8.86
CA MET A 445 23.61 -15.38 -9.07
C MET A 445 24.09 -15.66 -10.50
N ASN A 446 23.40 -15.11 -11.52
CA ASN A 446 23.77 -15.29 -12.92
C ASN A 446 25.08 -14.55 -13.26
N ALA A 447 25.26 -13.32 -12.78
CA ALA A 447 26.47 -12.55 -12.96
C ALA A 447 27.69 -13.23 -12.30
N LYS A 448 27.53 -13.79 -11.09
CA LYS A 448 28.60 -14.59 -10.44
C LYS A 448 28.99 -15.83 -11.24
N ARG A 449 28.03 -16.50 -11.89
CA ARG A 449 28.27 -17.68 -12.73
C ARG A 449 28.98 -17.35 -14.04
N GLN A 450 28.64 -16.21 -14.67
CA GLN A 450 29.29 -15.78 -15.91
C GLN A 450 30.68 -15.22 -15.66
N LEU A 451 30.90 -14.56 -14.52
CA LEU A 451 32.20 -13.99 -14.15
C LEU A 451 33.32 -15.05 -14.06
N SER A 452 33.01 -16.28 -13.65
CA SER A 452 34.00 -17.36 -13.57
C SER A 452 34.49 -17.89 -14.93
N ALA A 453 33.84 -17.53 -16.04
CA ALA A 453 34.17 -18.00 -17.38
C ALA A 453 34.48 -16.86 -18.37
N CYS A 454 34.52 -15.61 -17.91
CA CYS A 454 34.67 -14.43 -18.77
C CYS A 454 36.15 -14.04 -18.97
N SER A 455 36.60 -13.98 -20.22
CA SER A 455 37.95 -13.52 -20.60
C SER A 455 37.99 -12.09 -21.12
N ASP A 456 36.86 -11.51 -21.51
CA ASP A 456 36.79 -10.13 -22.02
C ASP A 456 36.86 -9.11 -20.86
N PRO A 457 37.80 -8.14 -20.88
CA PRO A 457 38.00 -7.22 -19.75
C PRO A 457 36.82 -6.28 -19.47
N VAL A 458 36.11 -5.82 -20.51
CA VAL A 458 34.94 -4.94 -20.40
C VAL A 458 33.77 -5.70 -19.78
N GLU A 459 33.52 -6.89 -20.30
CA GLU A 459 32.47 -7.79 -19.84
C GLU A 459 32.72 -8.25 -18.40
N ARG A 460 33.98 -8.49 -18.03
CA ARG A 460 34.36 -8.84 -16.67
C ARG A 460 34.05 -7.70 -15.68
N LEU A 461 34.44 -6.47 -16.02
CA LEU A 461 34.11 -5.26 -15.24
C LEU A 461 32.58 -5.10 -15.11
N ARG A 462 31.84 -5.29 -16.21
CA ARG A 462 30.38 -5.23 -16.24
C ARG A 462 29.72 -6.26 -15.34
N LEU A 463 30.07 -7.54 -15.47
CA LEU A 463 29.53 -8.63 -14.66
C LEU A 463 29.83 -8.42 -13.17
N GLN A 464 31.01 -7.88 -12.85
CA GLN A 464 31.42 -7.59 -11.48
C GLN A 464 30.62 -6.42 -10.87
N CYS A 465 30.22 -5.43 -11.66
CA CYS A 465 29.25 -4.42 -11.24
C CYS A 465 27.85 -5.01 -10.99
N LEU A 466 27.40 -5.93 -11.84
CA LEU A 466 26.08 -6.58 -11.72
C LEU A 466 25.98 -7.56 -10.55
N THR A 467 27.10 -8.10 -10.05
CA THR A 467 27.11 -8.95 -8.84
C THR A 467 26.68 -8.24 -7.54
N ARG A 468 26.46 -6.94 -7.59
CA ARG A 468 26.02 -6.09 -6.45
C ARG A 468 24.53 -5.72 -6.50
N GLY A 469 23.75 -6.28 -7.43
CA GLY A 469 22.28 -6.13 -7.52
C GLY A 469 21.80 -5.09 -8.54
N SER A 470 20.49 -5.08 -8.79
CA SER A 470 19.80 -4.36 -9.87
C SER A 470 19.21 -2.99 -9.48
N SER A 471 19.50 -2.47 -8.27
CA SER A 471 19.11 -1.12 -7.86
C SER A 471 19.60 -0.07 -8.89
N GLY A 472 18.69 0.33 -9.77
CA GLY A 472 18.96 0.62 -11.18
C GLY A 472 19.90 1.79 -11.45
N ILE A 473 20.84 1.61 -12.39
CA ILE A 473 21.85 2.57 -12.92
C ILE A 473 22.79 3.19 -11.86
N LYS A 474 22.34 3.33 -10.62
CA LYS A 474 23.04 3.81 -9.43
C LYS A 474 24.16 2.86 -9.00
N GLY A 475 24.09 1.57 -9.32
CA GLY A 475 25.21 0.65 -9.08
C GLY A 475 26.45 1.02 -9.89
N LEU A 476 26.28 1.25 -11.20
CA LEU A 476 27.36 1.67 -12.11
C LEU A 476 27.77 3.13 -11.89
N GLY A 477 26.80 4.02 -11.69
CA GLY A 477 27.09 5.44 -11.45
C GLY A 477 27.70 5.73 -10.07
N ARG A 478 27.44 4.91 -9.05
CA ARG A 478 28.17 4.98 -7.77
C ARG A 478 29.62 4.57 -7.95
N THR A 479 29.90 3.57 -8.79
CA THR A 479 31.27 3.18 -9.11
C THR A 479 32.05 4.30 -9.73
N PHE A 480 31.52 4.94 -10.76
CA PHE A 480 32.15 6.13 -11.34
C PHE A 480 32.44 7.21 -10.28
N LYS A 481 31.45 7.53 -9.43
CA LYS A 481 31.63 8.50 -8.33
C LYS A 481 32.60 8.09 -7.22
N VAL A 482 32.87 6.80 -7.07
CA VAL A 482 33.88 6.30 -6.11
C VAL A 482 35.27 6.34 -6.73
N MET A 483 35.37 6.23 -8.05
CA MET A 483 36.64 6.31 -8.79
C MET A 483 37.09 7.76 -9.04
N ASP A 484 36.14 8.68 -9.17
CA ASP A 484 36.32 10.13 -9.33
C ASP A 484 36.70 10.78 -7.99
N ASP A 485 37.98 10.69 -7.63
CA ASP A 485 38.50 11.12 -6.33
C ASP A 485 38.41 12.65 -6.17
N ASP A 486 38.66 13.39 -7.25
CA ASP A 486 38.69 14.85 -7.24
C ASP A 486 37.32 15.50 -7.52
N ASN A 487 36.31 14.69 -7.81
CA ASN A 487 34.96 15.10 -8.20
C ASN A 487 34.92 15.96 -9.47
N SER A 488 35.91 15.81 -10.36
CA SER A 488 35.98 16.45 -11.67
C SER A 488 34.86 15.97 -12.61
N ARG A 489 34.19 14.85 -12.27
CA ARG A 489 33.15 14.18 -13.07
C ARG A 489 33.68 13.54 -14.35
N SER A 490 34.99 13.32 -14.41
CA SER A 490 35.72 12.59 -15.43
C SER A 490 36.74 11.71 -14.73
N LEU A 491 37.11 10.58 -15.32
CA LEU A 491 38.19 9.74 -14.77
C LEU A 491 39.42 9.92 -15.62
N ASP A 492 40.50 10.46 -15.03
CA ASP A 492 41.80 10.35 -15.65
C ASP A 492 42.35 8.91 -15.56
N LEU A 493 43.41 8.59 -16.29
CA LEU A 493 43.97 7.23 -16.31
C LEU A 493 44.38 6.75 -14.90
N LYS A 494 44.80 7.66 -14.02
CA LYS A 494 45.24 7.34 -12.66
C LYS A 494 44.05 7.05 -11.75
N GLU A 495 42.99 7.85 -11.83
CA GLU A 495 41.72 7.63 -11.13
C GLU A 495 41.03 6.35 -11.60
N PHE A 496 41.03 6.09 -12.91
CA PHE A 496 40.51 4.85 -13.47
C PHE A 496 41.28 3.62 -12.96
N LEU A 497 42.63 3.66 -12.97
CA LEU A 497 43.47 2.56 -12.47
C LEU A 497 43.28 2.32 -10.97
N LYS A 498 43.28 3.39 -10.17
CA LYS A 498 43.04 3.32 -8.73
C LYS A 498 41.65 2.75 -8.45
N GLY A 499 40.65 3.27 -9.17
CA GLY A 499 39.28 2.85 -9.11
C GLY A 499 39.08 1.35 -9.35
N LEU A 500 39.71 0.81 -10.39
CA LEU A 500 39.65 -0.63 -10.71
C LEU A 500 40.26 -1.49 -9.59
N ASN A 501 41.39 -1.04 -9.01
CA ASN A 501 42.05 -1.73 -7.91
C ASN A 501 41.21 -1.71 -6.63
N ASP A 502 40.65 -0.55 -6.25
CA ASP A 502 39.77 -0.41 -5.09
C ASP A 502 38.47 -1.21 -5.25
N TYR A 503 38.04 -1.42 -6.50
CA TYR A 503 36.91 -2.29 -6.84
C TYR A 503 37.22 -3.80 -6.81
N GLY A 504 38.49 -4.17 -6.60
CA GLY A 504 38.96 -5.55 -6.51
C GLY A 504 39.15 -6.22 -7.88
N ILE A 505 39.38 -5.44 -8.94
CA ILE A 505 39.65 -5.95 -10.28
C ILE A 505 41.15 -5.99 -10.49
N MET A 506 41.73 -7.17 -10.33
CA MET A 506 43.14 -7.41 -10.62
C MET A 506 43.31 -7.53 -12.14
N MET A 507 43.97 -6.54 -12.74
CA MET A 507 44.41 -6.51 -14.13
C MET A 507 45.79 -5.87 -14.20
N ASP A 508 46.56 -6.20 -15.23
CA ASP A 508 47.87 -5.57 -15.41
C ASP A 508 47.73 -4.15 -15.99
N LYS A 509 48.79 -3.34 -15.84
CA LYS A 509 48.76 -1.93 -16.24
C LYS A 509 48.51 -1.75 -17.75
N LYS A 510 48.92 -2.72 -18.58
CA LYS A 510 48.77 -2.63 -20.03
C LYS A 510 47.31 -2.90 -20.42
N GLU A 511 46.70 -3.94 -19.87
CA GLU A 511 45.29 -4.28 -20.03
C GLU A 511 44.38 -3.13 -19.58
N ALA A 512 44.68 -2.51 -18.44
CA ALA A 512 43.90 -1.38 -17.93
C ALA A 512 44.04 -0.11 -18.80
N THR A 513 45.21 0.12 -19.40
CA THR A 513 45.43 1.24 -20.32
C THR A 513 44.69 1.02 -21.64
N GLU A 514 44.67 -0.21 -22.15
CA GLU A 514 43.88 -0.58 -23.34
C GLU A 514 42.38 -0.43 -23.07
N LEU A 515 41.92 -0.79 -21.88
CA LEU A 515 40.55 -0.58 -21.44
C LEU A 515 40.20 0.91 -21.34
N PHE A 516 41.10 1.73 -20.78
CA PHE A 516 40.91 3.17 -20.69
C PHE A 516 40.70 3.81 -22.07
N LEU A 517 41.53 3.45 -23.04
CA LEU A 517 41.42 3.92 -24.43
C LEU A 517 40.15 3.45 -25.15
N LEU A 518 39.55 2.36 -24.69
CA LEU A 518 38.28 1.87 -25.22
C LEU A 518 37.09 2.67 -24.67
N PHE A 519 37.22 3.17 -23.44
CA PHE A 519 36.22 3.99 -22.77
C PHE A 519 36.29 5.45 -23.25
N ASP A 520 37.48 6.03 -23.34
CA ASP A 520 37.74 7.39 -23.87
C ASP A 520 37.53 7.43 -25.40
N ARG A 521 36.29 7.68 -25.81
CA ARG A 521 35.85 7.58 -27.21
C ARG A 521 36.21 8.81 -28.00
N ASP A 522 36.12 9.98 -27.37
CA ASP A 522 36.49 11.25 -28.00
C ASP A 522 38.00 11.51 -27.98
N ARG A 523 38.77 10.68 -27.24
CA ARG A 523 40.23 10.72 -27.10
C ARG A 523 40.72 11.98 -26.44
N ASN A 524 39.93 12.54 -25.52
CA ASN A 524 40.29 13.74 -24.78
C ASN A 524 41.27 13.44 -23.62
N GLY A 525 41.57 12.17 -23.35
CA GLY A 525 42.50 11.72 -22.31
C GLY A 525 41.85 11.50 -20.94
N THR A 526 40.53 11.58 -20.87
CA THR A 526 39.69 11.33 -19.69
C THR A 526 38.46 10.52 -20.09
N ILE A 527 37.85 9.81 -19.16
CA ILE A 527 36.60 9.08 -19.40
C ILE A 527 35.48 9.82 -18.71
N ASP A 528 34.53 10.36 -19.47
CA ASP A 528 33.36 10.97 -18.87
C ASP A 528 32.30 9.93 -18.43
N PHE A 529 31.29 10.40 -17.71
CA PHE A 529 30.24 9.54 -17.16
C PHE A 529 29.44 8.79 -18.23
N ASP A 530 29.21 9.43 -19.38
CA ASP A 530 28.42 8.86 -20.47
C ASP A 530 29.26 7.85 -21.26
N GLU A 531 30.53 8.14 -21.53
CA GLU A 531 31.51 7.21 -22.09
C GLU A 531 31.66 5.94 -21.24
N PHE A 532 31.73 6.12 -19.91
CA PHE A 532 31.79 5.03 -18.96
C PHE A 532 30.53 4.15 -18.98
N LEU A 533 29.36 4.77 -19.02
CA LEU A 533 28.09 4.03 -19.03
C LEU A 533 27.80 3.37 -20.38
N VAL A 534 28.10 4.03 -21.49
CA VAL A 534 27.88 3.49 -22.84
C VAL A 534 28.72 2.24 -23.06
N THR A 535 29.96 2.24 -22.58
CA THR A 535 30.87 1.10 -22.74
C THR A 535 30.51 -0.08 -21.83
N LEU A 536 29.89 0.17 -20.67
CA LEU A 536 29.51 -0.86 -19.70
C LEU A 536 28.08 -1.42 -19.83
N ARG A 537 27.23 -0.88 -20.71
CA ARG A 537 25.85 -1.37 -20.90
C ARG A 537 25.80 -2.53 -21.91
N PRO A 538 25.02 -3.61 -21.65
CA PRO A 538 24.89 -4.70 -22.60
C PRO A 538 24.17 -4.25 -23.89
N PRO A 539 24.54 -4.77 -25.08
CA PRO A 539 23.87 -4.41 -26.32
C PRO A 539 22.44 -4.96 -26.37
N MET A 540 21.45 -4.09 -26.62
CA MET A 540 20.06 -4.51 -26.83
C MET A 540 19.93 -5.43 -28.05
N SER A 541 19.10 -6.47 -27.94
CA SER A 541 18.78 -7.37 -29.06
C SER A 541 18.11 -6.62 -30.22
N LYS A 542 18.20 -7.16 -31.45
CA LYS A 542 17.60 -6.53 -32.64
C LYS A 542 16.09 -6.30 -32.46
N ALA A 543 15.36 -7.27 -31.90
CA ALA A 543 13.93 -7.17 -31.68
C ALA A 543 13.55 -6.07 -30.67
N ARG A 544 14.35 -5.87 -29.63
CA ARG A 544 14.16 -4.76 -28.67
C ARG A 544 14.47 -3.40 -29.30
N LYS A 545 15.54 -3.32 -30.09
CA LYS A 545 15.87 -2.10 -30.84
C LYS A 545 14.76 -1.72 -31.81
N GLU A 546 14.17 -2.69 -32.51
CA GLU A 546 13.07 -2.46 -33.45
C GLU A 546 11.82 -1.89 -32.76
N VAL A 547 11.39 -2.45 -31.63
CA VAL A 547 10.20 -1.92 -30.92
C VAL A 547 10.45 -0.55 -30.29
N VAL A 548 11.68 -0.27 -29.84
CA VAL A 548 12.09 1.06 -29.36
C VAL A 548 12.06 2.07 -30.51
N MET A 549 12.55 1.68 -31.69
CA MET A 549 12.50 2.55 -32.87
C MET A 549 11.08 2.80 -33.37
N GLN A 550 10.19 1.82 -33.29
CA GLN A 550 8.77 2.02 -33.58
C GLN A 550 8.12 3.03 -32.62
N ALA A 551 8.48 3.00 -31.34
CA ALA A 551 8.03 4.00 -30.36
C ALA A 551 8.57 5.40 -30.69
N PHE A 552 9.86 5.51 -31.03
CA PHE A 552 10.48 6.77 -31.44
C PHE A 552 9.80 7.37 -32.67
N GLN A 553 9.63 6.59 -33.74
CA GLN A 553 8.97 7.02 -34.98
C GLN A 553 7.51 7.40 -34.78
N LYS A 554 6.83 6.81 -33.79
CA LYS A 554 5.46 7.19 -33.47
C LYS A 554 5.37 8.59 -32.87
N LEU A 555 6.40 8.99 -32.13
CA LEU A 555 6.51 10.30 -31.49
C LEU A 555 7.04 11.35 -32.46
N ASP A 556 8.07 11.04 -33.25
CA ASP A 556 8.65 11.92 -34.28
C ASP A 556 7.67 12.09 -35.45
N LYS A 557 6.81 13.12 -35.39
CA LYS A 557 5.76 13.38 -36.37
C LYS A 557 6.27 14.13 -37.58
N THR A 558 7.27 14.99 -37.38
CA THR A 558 7.97 15.69 -38.45
C THR A 558 8.83 14.73 -39.28
N GLY A 559 9.31 13.64 -38.67
CA GLY A 559 10.18 12.65 -39.31
C GLY A 559 11.62 13.15 -39.49
N ASP A 560 12.02 14.16 -38.72
CA ASP A 560 13.34 14.79 -38.82
C ASP A 560 14.41 14.09 -37.95
N GLY A 561 14.03 13.05 -37.21
CA GLY A 561 14.90 12.26 -36.35
C GLY A 561 15.08 12.84 -34.94
N VAL A 562 14.29 13.84 -34.55
CA VAL A 562 14.34 14.51 -33.24
C VAL A 562 12.92 14.76 -32.72
N ILE A 563 12.61 14.30 -31.51
CA ILE A 563 11.30 14.56 -30.90
C ILE A 563 11.33 15.92 -30.21
N THR A 564 10.41 16.80 -30.59
CA THR A 564 10.26 18.15 -30.03
C THR A 564 8.91 18.34 -29.33
N ILE A 565 8.71 19.50 -28.71
CA ILE A 565 7.41 19.88 -28.14
C ILE A 565 6.31 19.89 -29.22
N GLU A 566 6.66 20.27 -30.44
CA GLU A 566 5.73 20.34 -31.59
C GLU A 566 5.25 18.95 -31.99
N ASP A 567 6.13 17.95 -31.94
CA ASP A 567 5.80 16.54 -32.18
C ASP A 567 4.86 15.96 -31.12
N LEU A 568 4.97 16.43 -29.88
CA LEU A 568 4.11 15.99 -28.78
C LEU A 568 2.70 16.57 -28.84
N ARG A 569 2.49 17.69 -29.54
CA ARG A 569 1.17 18.32 -29.70
C ARG A 569 0.24 17.40 -30.48
N GLY A 570 -0.82 16.92 -29.82
CA GLY A 570 -1.79 16.00 -30.41
C GLY A 570 -1.46 14.51 -30.24
N VAL A 571 -0.26 14.17 -29.75
CA VAL A 571 0.12 12.80 -29.36
C VAL A 571 0.07 12.64 -27.84
N TYR A 572 0.50 13.67 -27.10
CA TYR A 572 0.42 13.76 -25.65
C TYR A 572 -0.62 14.81 -25.25
N ASN A 573 -1.45 14.54 -24.24
CA ASN A 573 -2.55 15.42 -23.85
C ASN A 573 -2.27 16.06 -22.48
N ALA A 574 -1.90 17.34 -22.48
CA ALA A 574 -1.61 18.07 -21.25
C ALA A 574 -2.83 18.27 -20.34
N LYS A 575 -4.07 18.18 -20.87
CA LYS A 575 -5.32 18.44 -20.12
C LYS A 575 -5.58 17.51 -18.95
N TYR A 576 -4.88 16.38 -18.90
CA TYR A 576 -4.99 15.40 -17.82
C TYR A 576 -3.84 15.49 -16.80
N HIS A 577 -2.85 16.35 -17.04
CA HIS A 577 -1.75 16.54 -16.09
C HIS A 577 -2.26 17.36 -14.88
N PRO A 578 -2.07 16.91 -13.62
CA PRO A 578 -2.61 17.59 -12.44
C PRO A 578 -2.21 19.06 -12.34
N LYS A 579 -0.95 19.37 -12.71
CA LYS A 579 -0.44 20.75 -12.72
C LYS A 579 -0.93 21.61 -13.89
N TYR A 580 -1.45 20.99 -14.95
CA TYR A 580 -2.12 21.74 -16.01
C TYR A 580 -3.58 22.01 -15.63
N GLN A 581 -4.24 21.06 -14.96
CA GLN A 581 -5.63 21.18 -14.51
C GLN A 581 -5.84 22.25 -13.43
N ASN A 582 -4.87 22.42 -12.53
CA ASN A 582 -4.91 23.47 -11.50
C ASN A 582 -4.39 24.83 -12.01
N GLY A 583 -4.00 24.92 -13.29
CA GLY A 583 -3.47 26.14 -13.91
C GLY A 583 -2.04 26.51 -13.52
N GLU A 584 -1.32 25.66 -12.78
CA GLU A 584 0.06 25.92 -12.38
C GLU A 584 1.03 25.84 -13.56
N TRP A 585 0.78 24.93 -14.51
CA TRP A 585 1.62 24.64 -15.66
C TRP A 585 0.91 24.90 -16.98
N THR A 586 1.64 25.45 -17.94
CA THR A 586 1.21 25.52 -19.33
C THR A 586 1.37 24.16 -20.02
N GLU A 587 0.73 24.01 -21.18
CA GLU A 587 0.84 22.78 -22.00
C GLU A 587 2.29 22.52 -22.42
N ASP A 588 3.03 23.58 -22.75
CA ASP A 588 4.46 23.48 -23.08
C ASP A 588 5.31 23.05 -21.89
N GLN A 589 5.00 23.48 -20.66
CA GLN A 589 5.71 23.05 -19.46
C GLN A 589 5.47 21.55 -19.16
N VAL A 590 4.28 21.04 -19.49
CA VAL A 590 3.98 19.61 -19.40
C VAL A 590 4.76 18.81 -20.43
N PHE A 591 4.79 19.26 -21.69
CA PHE A 591 5.55 18.60 -22.75
C PHE A 591 7.05 18.65 -22.50
N ARG A 592 7.55 19.79 -21.99
CA ARG A 592 8.95 19.93 -21.64
C ARG A 592 9.37 18.96 -20.54
N THR A 593 8.57 18.87 -19.46
CA THR A 593 8.81 17.92 -18.37
C THR A 593 8.75 16.46 -18.85
N PHE A 594 7.95 16.18 -19.88
CA PHE A 594 7.90 14.85 -20.49
C PHE A 594 9.19 14.52 -21.24
N LEU A 595 9.68 15.43 -22.10
CA LEU A 595 10.92 15.27 -22.86
C LEU A 595 12.15 15.15 -21.94
N ASP A 596 12.17 15.91 -20.85
CA ASP A 596 13.19 15.87 -19.79
C ASP A 596 13.44 14.47 -19.19
N ASN A 597 12.54 13.49 -19.40
CA ASN A 597 12.76 12.11 -18.93
C ASN A 597 13.66 11.29 -19.87
N PHE A 598 13.75 11.68 -21.13
CA PHE A 598 14.56 11.02 -22.17
C PHE A 598 15.82 11.83 -22.50
N ASP A 599 15.73 13.15 -22.34
CA ASP A 599 16.80 14.11 -22.51
C ASP A 599 17.96 13.81 -21.54
N SER A 600 19.18 14.16 -21.96
CA SER A 600 20.36 13.97 -21.12
C SER A 600 20.24 14.82 -19.84
N PRO A 601 20.56 14.27 -18.65
CA PRO A 601 20.53 15.04 -17.41
C PRO A 601 21.50 16.23 -17.38
N TYR A 602 22.46 16.29 -18.32
CA TYR A 602 23.49 17.34 -18.40
C TYR A 602 23.32 18.28 -19.60
N ASN A 603 22.50 17.94 -20.59
CA ASN A 603 22.19 18.80 -21.74
C ASN A 603 20.68 18.85 -22.00
N LYS A 604 19.92 19.46 -21.08
CA LYS A 604 18.48 19.62 -21.26
C LYS A 604 18.17 20.67 -22.31
N ASP A 605 18.26 20.33 -23.58
CA ASP A 605 17.85 21.21 -24.68
C ASP A 605 16.35 21.05 -25.01
N GLY A 606 15.71 20.00 -24.46
CA GLY A 606 14.32 19.57 -24.64
C GLY A 606 13.96 19.31 -26.08
N LYS A 607 14.95 18.80 -26.78
CA LYS A 607 14.81 17.93 -27.92
C LYS A 607 15.23 16.54 -27.44
N VAL A 608 14.69 15.50 -28.06
CA VAL A 608 15.10 14.13 -27.75
C VAL A 608 15.53 13.49 -29.06
N THR A 609 16.84 13.30 -29.19
CA THR A 609 17.43 12.60 -30.33
C THR A 609 17.11 11.11 -30.28
N LYS A 610 17.21 10.46 -31.43
CA LYS A 610 17.12 9.00 -31.53
C LYS A 610 18.11 8.30 -30.60
N GLU A 611 19.30 8.86 -30.44
CA GLU A 611 20.35 8.31 -29.59
C GLU A 611 19.97 8.39 -28.10
N GLU A 612 19.51 9.55 -27.62
CA GLU A 612 19.05 9.73 -26.24
C GLU A 612 17.87 8.81 -25.89
N PHE A 613 16.88 8.73 -26.79
CA PHE A 613 15.74 7.82 -26.61
C PHE A 613 16.17 6.36 -26.57
N THR A 614 17.10 5.96 -27.44
CA THR A 614 17.66 4.60 -27.47
C THR A 614 18.47 4.32 -26.21
N ASN A 615 19.24 5.28 -25.73
CA ASN A 615 20.08 5.16 -24.54
C ASN A 615 19.25 5.05 -23.26
N TYR A 616 18.15 5.79 -23.15
CA TYR A 616 17.17 5.64 -22.10
C TYR A 616 16.62 4.20 -22.07
N TYR A 617 16.13 3.70 -23.20
CA TYR A 617 15.57 2.35 -23.29
C TYR A 617 16.60 1.24 -23.22
N CYS A 618 17.86 1.52 -23.51
CA CYS A 618 18.98 0.61 -23.24
C CYS A 618 19.12 0.35 -21.74
N GLY A 619 19.03 1.41 -20.92
CA GLY A 619 19.01 1.31 -19.46
C GLY A 619 17.83 0.50 -18.93
N VAL A 620 16.62 0.75 -19.47
CA VAL A 620 15.41 -0.02 -19.14
C VAL A 620 15.55 -1.47 -19.57
N SER A 621 16.03 -1.73 -20.79
CA SER A 621 16.19 -3.07 -21.36
C SER A 621 17.13 -3.94 -20.53
N ALA A 622 18.20 -3.37 -19.99
CA ALA A 622 19.15 -4.09 -19.13
C ALA A 622 18.51 -4.63 -17.83
N SER A 623 17.33 -4.12 -17.45
CA SER A 623 16.56 -4.57 -16.28
C SER A 623 15.45 -5.57 -16.60
N VAL A 624 15.34 -6.02 -17.86
CA VAL A 624 14.27 -6.92 -18.33
C VAL A 624 14.86 -8.17 -18.99
N ASP A 625 14.56 -9.34 -18.44
CA ASP A 625 15.22 -10.60 -18.81
C ASP A 625 14.69 -11.23 -20.12
N SER A 626 13.46 -10.91 -20.52
CA SER A 626 12.82 -11.50 -21.70
C SER A 626 12.53 -10.47 -22.79
N ASP A 627 12.97 -10.76 -24.01
CA ASP A 627 12.64 -9.97 -25.19
C ASP A 627 11.13 -9.89 -25.41
N VAL A 628 10.41 -10.99 -25.18
CA VAL A 628 8.94 -11.04 -25.31
C VAL A 628 8.28 -10.09 -24.31
N TYR A 629 8.76 -10.08 -23.06
CA TYR A 629 8.22 -9.20 -22.02
C TYR A 629 8.56 -7.73 -22.29
N PHE A 630 9.79 -7.43 -22.69
CA PHE A 630 10.20 -6.08 -23.05
C PHE A 630 9.41 -5.54 -24.25
N ILE A 631 9.22 -6.36 -25.29
CA ILE A 631 8.45 -5.99 -26.47
C ILE A 631 6.98 -5.78 -26.11
N LEU A 632 6.39 -6.65 -25.30
CA LEU A 632 5.00 -6.50 -24.85
C LEU A 632 4.82 -5.24 -24.00
N MET A 633 5.76 -4.95 -23.11
CA MET A 633 5.81 -3.72 -22.32
C MET A 633 5.86 -2.49 -23.22
N MET A 634 6.76 -2.47 -24.20
CA MET A 634 6.92 -1.36 -25.15
C MET A 634 5.69 -1.18 -26.05
N ARG A 635 5.13 -2.25 -26.60
CA ARG A 635 3.91 -2.20 -27.42
C ARG A 635 2.71 -1.73 -26.63
N ASN A 636 2.54 -2.19 -25.40
CA ASN A 636 1.44 -1.74 -24.54
C ASN A 636 1.61 -0.29 -24.12
N ALA A 637 2.84 0.13 -23.85
CA ALA A 637 3.14 1.49 -23.39
C ALA A 637 2.96 2.53 -24.48
N TRP A 638 3.42 2.21 -25.68
CA TRP A 638 3.39 3.12 -26.81
C TRP A 638 2.23 2.85 -27.76
N LYS A 639 1.40 1.84 -27.50
CA LYS A 639 0.28 1.40 -28.36
C LYS A 639 0.74 1.14 -29.80
N LEU A 640 1.80 0.34 -29.96
CA LEU A 640 2.42 -0.01 -31.24
C LEU A 640 1.76 -1.21 -31.90
#